data_AF-E9G3G0-F1
#
_entry.id   AF-E9G3G0-F1
#
_cell.length_a   1.000
_cell.length_b   1.000
_cell.length_c   1.000
_cell.angle_alpha   90.00
_cell.angle_beta   90.00
_cell.angle_gamma   90.00
#
_symmetry.space_group_name_H-M   'P 1'
#
loop_
_entity.id
_entity.type
_entity.pdbx_description
1 polymer ?
#
loop_
_entity_poly.entity_id
_entity_poly.type
_entity_poly.pdbx_seq_one_letter_code
_entity_poly.pdbx_strand_id
1 'polypeptide(L)'
;MEWNMLIFPICFFLFQYKTDKEGSVMGVTITRSAMLSHCRALTAACSYTEGEVVVCVLDFKREVGLWHAVLTAMLNGMHSIFIPYALMKTNPASWMQMITKYKASLAVVKSRDLHWGLLATRDHRDINLSSLRMLLVADGANPWSLSSCDQFMAVFQSKGLRADAVCPCAASSEVLTVSFRRPGRSGANATGRGILSMQGLSFGVVRVDQENSLTSLTLQDCGHVMPGAAMVVVKMEGPPYLCKTDEVGEICVGSASGGAHYWGLKGMSNATFRVQPLLPSGDAMSAETEFIRSGLLGFLGPGGLVFVCGSRDGLMTVTGRKHNTDDIIATVLAVEPMKFIYRGRIAVFSIRVLRDERICVIAEQRPDCSEEESFQWMSRVLQAVDSIHQVGIYCLALVPPNSLPKTPLGGIHLSETRRRFMEGSLHPANVLMCPHTCVTNLPKPREVHQDIGPASVMVGNIVQGNRLAAAQGRELRFGDDEANPANKYRYISEILQWRAQRTSDHVLFTLLGAKGTPTGTLSCAQLHKRAERVACTLVERGRINSGDHVALIYPPGLDLVCAFYGCLYVGAVPVTIRPPHPQNLPTTLPTVRMIVDVSKASVILSNANVIKLLKSKEAGSVMDVRAWPPTLDTDDMAKKKLSSFYRAPTAEMLAYLDFSVSTTGMLAGIKMSHAATTALCRSMKQACELYPSRHVALCLDPYCGLGFSLWCLSSVYSGHHSILIPPSEVEVNPAVWLSIVSQYKVRDTFCSYGVMELCTKGLATSVGLLKQRGLNLACVRTCVVVAEERPRVHLSTSFSKLFSGLGLSPRAVSTSFGCRINVAICLQGASSPDPSTVYVDLRALRNDRVTLVERGAPHSLCLTESGKLLPGVKVIIANPDTKGQCGDSHLGEIWVQAPHNASGYFTLYGDDPAGAGAASVDHFNSRLVTGTTGEAYARTGYLGFLRRTESVQSDGELHDAVFVVGALEETVVLRGMRYHPIDIENTVMRCHQKIAECAVFTWTNLLVVVVELEGTESEALDLVPLVTSSVLEEHQLIVGVVVVVDPGVVPINSRGEKQRMHLRDGFLADQLDPIYVAYNM
;
A
#
# COMPACT_ATOMS: atom_id res chain seq x y z
N MET A 1 -6.67 23.40 28.55
CA MET A 1 -7.84 23.96 27.84
C MET A 1 -8.94 24.20 28.86
N GLU A 2 -9.02 25.44 29.34
CA GLU A 2 -10.07 25.91 30.25
C GLU A 2 -11.36 26.11 29.45
N TRP A 3 -12.39 25.32 29.74
CA TRP A 3 -13.72 25.56 29.18
C TRP A 3 -14.42 26.61 30.04
N ASN A 4 -14.29 27.87 29.61
CA ASN A 4 -15.06 28.98 30.16
C ASN A 4 -16.55 28.79 29.87
N MET A 5 -17.33 28.74 30.94
CA MET A 5 -18.78 28.82 30.91
C MET A 5 -19.16 30.25 30.51
N LEU A 6 -19.22 30.53 29.21
CA LEU A 6 -19.58 31.84 28.67
C LEU A 6 -21.07 32.08 28.88
N ILE A 7 -21.39 32.89 29.88
CA ILE A 7 -22.71 33.48 30.11
C ILE A 7 -22.71 34.84 29.41
N PHE A 8 -23.29 34.93 28.20
CA PHE A 8 -23.60 36.21 27.56
C PHE A 8 -25.08 36.57 27.75
N PRO A 9 -25.43 37.86 27.92
CA PRO A 9 -26.78 38.31 28.22
C PRO A 9 -27.60 38.46 26.94
N ILE A 10 -28.86 38.01 26.98
CA ILE A 10 -29.99 38.09 26.03
C ILE A 10 -30.46 36.67 25.66
N CYS A 11 -31.56 36.25 26.32
CA CYS A 11 -32.22 34.93 26.28
C CYS A 11 -31.44 33.75 26.93
N PHE A 12 -31.64 33.56 28.24
CA PHE A 12 -31.03 32.48 29.05
C PHE A 12 -31.47 31.07 28.61
N PHE A 13 -30.57 30.33 27.95
CA PHE A 13 -30.66 28.89 27.69
C PHE A 13 -29.52 28.14 28.40
N LEU A 14 -29.75 26.89 28.82
CA LEU A 14 -28.69 25.97 29.25
C LEU A 14 -28.21 25.16 28.03
N PHE A 15 -26.90 25.09 27.81
CA PHE A 15 -26.31 24.21 26.80
C PHE A 15 -25.75 22.93 27.44
N GLN A 16 -26.30 21.78 27.05
CA GLN A 16 -25.68 20.47 27.29
C GLN A 16 -24.85 20.08 26.07
N TYR A 17 -23.69 19.46 26.27
CA TYR A 17 -22.82 19.06 25.17
C TYR A 17 -22.86 17.55 24.97
N LYS A 18 -23.18 17.12 23.76
CA LYS A 18 -23.09 15.74 23.30
C LYS A 18 -21.90 15.60 22.36
N THR A 19 -21.26 14.43 22.37
CA THR A 19 -20.27 14.05 21.35
C THR A 19 -20.86 12.93 20.49
N ASP A 20 -20.82 13.06 19.17
CA ASP A 20 -21.27 12.01 18.24
C ASP A 20 -20.21 10.90 18.04
N LYS A 21 -20.56 9.90 17.20
CA LYS A 21 -19.67 8.78 16.83
C LYS A 21 -18.38 9.24 16.14
N GLU A 22 -18.40 10.38 15.46
CA GLU A 22 -17.26 10.99 14.78
C GLU A 22 -16.39 11.88 15.69
N GLY A 23 -16.85 12.20 16.90
CA GLY A 23 -16.16 13.07 17.85
C GLY A 23 -16.55 14.55 17.78
N SER A 24 -17.54 14.92 16.96
CA SER A 24 -18.08 16.28 16.88
C SER A 24 -18.87 16.61 18.14
N VAL A 25 -18.69 17.83 18.65
CA VAL A 25 -19.41 18.31 19.83
C VAL A 25 -20.64 19.11 19.42
N MET A 26 -21.81 18.68 19.87
CA MET A 26 -23.10 19.32 19.61
C MET A 26 -23.65 19.94 20.89
N GLY A 27 -24.02 21.22 20.84
CA GLY A 27 -24.67 21.92 21.95
C GLY A 27 -26.19 21.74 21.89
N VAL A 28 -26.78 20.96 22.80
CA VAL A 28 -28.23 20.85 23.00
C VAL A 28 -28.73 22.04 23.81
N THR A 29 -29.66 22.81 23.24
CA THR A 29 -30.27 23.96 23.87
C THR A 29 -31.48 23.54 24.72
N ILE A 30 -31.45 23.86 26.01
CA ILE A 30 -32.53 23.56 26.95
C ILE A 30 -33.15 24.86 27.46
N THR A 31 -34.48 24.94 27.34
CA THR A 31 -35.24 26.13 27.76
C THR A 31 -35.49 26.11 29.26
N ARG A 32 -35.70 27.29 29.85
CA ARG A 32 -36.03 27.41 31.29
C ARG A 32 -37.33 26.67 31.64
N SER A 33 -38.35 26.74 30.78
CA SER A 33 -39.62 26.05 30.99
C SER A 33 -39.45 24.54 30.96
N ALA A 34 -38.65 24.02 30.03
CA ALA A 34 -38.33 22.59 29.96
C ALA A 34 -37.58 22.12 31.20
N MET A 35 -36.56 22.87 31.63
CA MET A 35 -35.77 22.57 32.82
C MET A 35 -36.64 22.55 34.10
N LEU A 36 -37.51 23.54 34.31
CA LEU A 36 -38.41 23.58 35.46
C LEU A 36 -39.45 22.44 35.42
N SER A 37 -40.00 22.16 34.24
CA SER A 37 -40.96 21.07 34.05
C SER A 37 -40.32 19.72 34.32
N HIS A 38 -39.06 19.52 33.90
CA HIS A 38 -38.28 18.33 34.19
C HIS A 38 -38.05 18.15 35.68
N CYS A 39 -37.60 19.20 36.39
CA CYS A 39 -37.38 19.14 37.84
C CYS A 39 -38.67 18.79 38.60
N ARG A 40 -39.82 19.36 38.21
CA ARG A 40 -41.13 19.01 38.79
C ARG A 40 -41.51 17.55 38.52
N ALA A 41 -41.29 17.07 37.30
CA ALA A 41 -41.54 15.68 36.95
C ALA A 41 -40.64 14.72 37.75
N LEU A 42 -39.37 15.08 37.97
CA LEU A 42 -38.44 14.34 38.83
C LEU A 42 -38.89 14.35 40.30
N THR A 43 -39.27 15.50 40.85
CA THR A 43 -39.84 15.59 42.20
C THR A 43 -41.01 14.63 42.37
N ALA A 44 -41.97 14.67 41.43
CA ALA A 44 -43.16 13.82 41.49
C ALA A 44 -42.83 12.33 41.32
N ALA A 45 -41.87 11.99 40.47
CA ALA A 45 -41.51 10.60 40.18
C ALA A 45 -40.62 9.98 41.26
N CYS A 46 -39.70 10.73 41.84
CA CYS A 46 -38.77 10.30 42.88
C CYS A 46 -39.31 10.51 44.31
N SER A 47 -40.40 11.26 44.45
CA SER A 47 -40.92 11.75 45.74
C SER A 47 -39.84 12.47 46.54
N TYR A 48 -39.19 13.47 45.93
CA TYR A 48 -38.19 14.26 46.64
C TYR A 48 -38.85 15.18 47.66
N THR A 49 -38.23 15.26 48.85
CA THR A 49 -38.74 16.09 49.96
C THR A 49 -37.65 17.00 50.52
N GLU A 50 -38.07 18.05 51.21
CA GLU A 50 -37.18 18.99 51.88
C GLU A 50 -36.33 18.28 52.96
N GLY A 51 -35.06 18.67 53.07
CA GLY A 51 -34.13 18.12 54.07
C GLY A 51 -33.51 16.77 53.72
N GLU A 52 -33.87 16.14 52.59
CA GLU A 52 -33.19 14.93 52.12
C GLU A 52 -31.72 15.21 51.75
N VAL A 53 -30.86 14.22 51.97
CA VAL A 53 -29.44 14.31 51.62
C VAL A 53 -29.15 13.41 50.42
N VAL A 54 -28.56 13.98 49.37
CA VAL A 54 -28.13 13.27 48.15
C VAL A 54 -26.61 13.24 48.03
N VAL A 55 -26.05 12.04 47.80
CA VAL A 55 -24.64 11.87 47.46
C VAL A 55 -24.52 11.68 45.94
N CYS A 56 -23.81 12.57 45.26
CA CYS A 56 -23.62 12.53 43.81
C CYS A 56 -22.16 12.29 43.45
N VAL A 57 -21.90 11.18 42.75
CA VAL A 57 -20.57 10.84 42.21
C VAL A 57 -20.42 11.31 40.76
N LEU A 58 -21.53 11.61 40.10
CA LEU A 58 -21.55 12.11 38.72
C LEU A 58 -21.09 13.56 38.64
N ASP A 59 -20.67 13.96 37.44
CA ASP A 59 -20.31 15.35 37.16
C ASP A 59 -21.54 16.25 37.33
N PHE A 60 -21.49 17.14 38.31
CA PHE A 60 -22.57 18.08 38.63
C PHE A 60 -22.83 19.10 37.52
N LYS A 61 -21.94 19.20 36.52
CA LYS A 61 -22.10 20.12 35.37
C LYS A 61 -22.87 19.50 34.22
N ARG A 62 -23.10 18.18 34.23
CA ARG A 62 -23.65 17.45 33.07
C ARG A 62 -24.73 16.46 33.47
N GLU A 63 -25.67 16.26 32.56
CA GLU A 63 -26.65 15.17 32.58
C GLU A 63 -27.30 14.92 33.97
N VAL A 64 -27.37 13.65 34.39
CA VAL A 64 -28.03 13.20 35.61
C VAL A 64 -27.46 13.85 36.87
N GLY A 65 -26.15 14.11 36.91
CA GLY A 65 -25.52 14.81 38.01
C GLY A 65 -26.05 16.24 38.16
N LEU A 66 -26.19 16.96 37.04
CA LEU A 66 -26.73 18.31 37.04
C LEU A 66 -28.21 18.34 37.45
N TRP A 67 -29.08 17.57 36.80
CA TRP A 67 -30.51 17.74 37.03
C TRP A 67 -31.00 17.11 38.34
N HIS A 68 -30.43 16.01 38.85
CA HIS A 68 -30.82 15.48 40.16
C HIS A 68 -30.16 16.22 41.32
N ALA A 69 -28.83 16.35 41.31
CA ALA A 69 -28.07 16.80 42.47
C ALA A 69 -27.86 18.33 42.53
N VAL A 70 -28.17 19.07 41.46
CA VAL A 70 -28.12 20.54 41.48
C VAL A 70 -29.53 21.11 41.32
N LEU A 71 -30.13 20.93 40.14
CA LEU A 71 -31.35 21.65 39.78
C LEU A 71 -32.56 21.20 40.60
N THR A 72 -32.82 19.89 40.64
CA THR A 72 -33.94 19.32 41.39
C THR A 72 -33.67 19.36 42.89
N ALA A 73 -32.42 19.20 43.34
CA ALA A 73 -32.04 19.38 44.74
C ALA A 73 -32.35 20.79 45.25
N MET A 74 -31.99 21.82 44.48
CA MET A 74 -32.34 23.20 44.82
C MET A 74 -33.85 23.43 44.85
N LEU A 75 -34.60 22.88 43.88
CA LEU A 75 -36.06 23.04 43.82
C LEU A 75 -36.77 22.49 45.06
N ASN A 76 -36.26 21.40 45.64
CA ASN A 76 -36.90 20.71 46.77
C ASN A 76 -36.24 21.00 48.14
N GLY A 77 -35.20 21.82 48.22
CA GLY A 77 -34.48 22.08 49.47
C GLY A 77 -33.69 20.87 50.00
N MET A 78 -33.08 20.09 49.09
CA MET A 78 -32.23 18.94 49.44
C MET A 78 -30.76 19.36 49.67
N HIS A 79 -30.06 18.65 50.54
CA HIS A 79 -28.64 18.85 50.80
C HIS A 79 -27.79 17.92 49.92
N SER A 80 -26.99 18.51 49.02
CA SER A 80 -26.21 17.75 48.03
C SER A 80 -24.73 17.66 48.37
N ILE A 81 -24.20 16.44 48.39
CA ILE A 81 -22.79 16.12 48.66
C ILE A 81 -22.17 15.58 47.37
N PHE A 82 -21.20 16.31 46.82
CA PHE A 82 -20.50 15.92 45.60
C PHE A 82 -19.19 15.21 45.92
N ILE A 83 -18.96 14.08 45.25
CA ILE A 83 -17.72 13.31 45.37
C ILE A 83 -16.95 13.44 44.05
N PRO A 84 -15.86 14.23 44.01
CA PRO A 84 -15.09 14.40 42.79
C PRO A 84 -14.45 13.09 42.33
N TYR A 85 -14.40 12.85 41.02
CA TYR A 85 -13.77 11.65 40.44
C TYR A 85 -12.29 11.49 40.83
N ALA A 86 -11.56 12.59 41.03
CA ALA A 86 -10.18 12.55 41.51
C ALA A 86 -10.05 11.92 42.90
N LEU A 87 -11.04 12.15 43.78
CA LEU A 87 -11.11 11.51 45.10
C LEU A 87 -11.52 10.05 45.00
N MET A 88 -12.44 9.70 44.09
CA MET A 88 -12.81 8.31 43.84
C MET A 88 -11.65 7.44 43.36
N LYS A 89 -10.68 8.02 42.62
CA LYS A 89 -9.48 7.30 42.19
C LYS A 89 -8.57 6.88 43.35
N THR A 90 -8.48 7.70 44.40
CA THR A 90 -7.62 7.44 45.55
C THR A 90 -8.36 6.69 46.66
N ASN A 91 -9.64 7.01 46.87
CA ASN A 91 -10.52 6.36 47.83
C ASN A 91 -11.89 6.08 47.21
N PRO A 92 -12.06 4.90 46.56
CA PRO A 92 -13.31 4.51 45.93
C PRO A 92 -14.50 4.34 46.90
N ALA A 93 -14.22 4.17 48.20
CA ALA A 93 -15.21 4.04 49.25
C ALA A 93 -15.85 5.37 49.69
N SER A 94 -15.21 6.49 49.33
CA SER A 94 -15.52 7.82 49.87
C SER A 94 -17.00 8.20 49.77
N TRP A 95 -17.67 7.87 48.66
CA TRP A 95 -19.10 8.17 48.51
C TRP A 95 -19.99 7.37 49.47
N MET A 96 -19.70 6.08 49.70
CA MET A 96 -20.42 5.25 50.67
C MET A 96 -20.16 5.68 52.12
N GLN A 97 -18.94 6.16 52.41
CA GLN A 97 -18.62 6.76 53.69
C GLN A 97 -19.46 8.03 53.93
N MET A 98 -19.66 8.86 52.90
CA MET A 98 -20.54 10.03 53.00
C MET A 98 -22.01 9.65 53.17
N ILE A 99 -22.48 8.57 52.55
CA ILE A 99 -23.82 8.03 52.81
C ILE A 99 -23.97 7.70 54.30
N THR A 100 -22.99 7.02 54.87
CA THR A 100 -23.01 6.64 56.29
C THR A 100 -22.96 7.87 57.21
N LYS A 101 -22.00 8.78 56.96
CA LYS A 101 -21.76 9.97 57.78
C LYS A 101 -22.95 10.93 57.81
N TYR A 102 -23.58 11.16 56.66
CA TYR A 102 -24.67 12.12 56.53
C TYR A 102 -26.05 11.46 56.49
N LYS A 103 -26.13 10.13 56.67
CA LYS A 103 -27.36 9.33 56.57
C LYS A 103 -28.12 9.64 55.28
N ALA A 104 -27.41 9.64 54.15
CA ALA A 104 -27.97 10.05 52.88
C ALA A 104 -29.08 9.11 52.42
N SER A 105 -30.23 9.68 52.04
CA SER A 105 -31.37 8.91 51.54
C SER A 105 -31.25 8.61 50.04
N LEU A 106 -30.44 9.38 49.32
CA LEU A 106 -30.31 9.30 47.87
C LEU A 106 -28.82 9.19 47.47
N ALA A 107 -28.54 8.37 46.47
CA ALA A 107 -27.23 8.34 45.82
C ALA A 107 -27.36 8.26 44.30
N VAL A 108 -26.51 9.00 43.59
CA VAL A 108 -26.49 9.06 42.12
C VAL A 108 -25.12 8.62 41.62
N VAL A 109 -25.09 7.50 40.89
CA VAL A 109 -23.87 6.78 40.50
C VAL A 109 -23.97 6.17 39.10
N LYS A 110 -22.85 5.74 38.54
CA LYS A 110 -22.77 4.80 37.40
C LYS A 110 -22.47 3.39 37.89
N SER A 111 -22.72 2.38 37.06
CA SER A 111 -22.38 0.99 37.41
C SER A 111 -20.90 0.76 37.67
N ARG A 112 -20.02 1.52 36.99
CA ARG A 112 -18.58 1.53 37.25
C ARG A 112 -18.27 1.91 38.71
N ASP A 113 -19.00 2.88 39.26
CA ASP A 113 -18.76 3.36 40.62
C ASP A 113 -19.17 2.31 41.66
N LEU A 114 -20.22 1.54 41.37
CA LEU A 114 -20.62 0.37 42.17
C LEU A 114 -19.52 -0.71 42.16
N HIS A 115 -18.95 -1.00 40.99
CA HIS A 115 -17.85 -1.95 40.87
C HIS A 115 -16.59 -1.50 41.63
N TRP A 116 -16.26 -0.21 41.56
CA TRP A 116 -15.15 0.35 42.34
C TRP A 116 -15.41 0.30 43.85
N GLY A 117 -16.66 0.55 44.25
CA GLY A 117 -17.09 0.33 45.63
C GLY A 117 -16.94 -1.14 46.08
N LEU A 118 -17.28 -2.09 45.22
CA LEU A 118 -17.07 -3.52 45.47
C LEU A 118 -15.58 -3.88 45.65
N LEU A 119 -14.68 -3.33 44.84
CA LEU A 119 -13.25 -3.61 44.97
C LEU A 119 -12.65 -3.07 46.28
N ALA A 120 -13.19 -1.95 46.78
CA ALA A 120 -12.79 -1.36 48.05
C ALA A 120 -13.38 -2.07 49.29
N THR A 121 -14.16 -3.14 49.13
CA THR A 121 -14.88 -3.81 50.25
C THR A 121 -14.01 -4.18 51.45
N ARG A 122 -12.72 -4.48 51.23
CA ARG A 122 -11.78 -4.84 52.32
C ARG A 122 -11.44 -3.65 53.24
N ASP A 123 -11.64 -2.42 52.77
CA ASP A 123 -11.38 -1.18 53.52
C ASP A 123 -12.60 -0.70 54.34
N HIS A 124 -13.68 -1.50 54.40
CA HIS A 124 -15.03 -1.07 54.84
C HIS A 124 -15.50 -1.68 56.16
N ARG A 125 -14.90 -1.35 57.31
CA ARG A 125 -15.46 -1.80 58.60
C ARG A 125 -16.75 -1.06 58.99
N ASP A 126 -16.84 0.23 58.68
CA ASP A 126 -17.88 1.13 59.26
C ASP A 126 -18.95 1.63 58.27
N ILE A 127 -19.15 0.97 57.12
CA ILE A 127 -20.18 1.40 56.14
C ILE A 127 -21.57 0.91 56.56
N ASN A 128 -22.56 1.81 56.54
CA ASN A 128 -23.98 1.53 56.73
C ASN A 128 -24.83 2.22 55.66
N LEU A 129 -25.51 1.43 54.83
CA LEU A 129 -26.36 1.89 53.73
C LEU A 129 -27.86 1.81 54.04
N SER A 130 -28.26 1.58 55.30
CA SER A 130 -29.67 1.45 55.69
C SER A 130 -30.51 2.72 55.51
N SER A 131 -29.86 3.88 55.48
CA SER A 131 -30.51 5.17 55.19
C SER A 131 -30.90 5.33 53.73
N LEU A 132 -30.29 4.55 52.82
CA LEU A 132 -30.44 4.73 51.39
C LEU A 132 -31.79 4.17 50.91
N ARG A 133 -32.67 5.07 50.47
CA ARG A 133 -33.96 4.69 49.89
C ARG A 133 -33.91 4.51 48.38
N MET A 134 -33.02 5.22 47.70
CA MET A 134 -32.86 5.21 46.25
C MET A 134 -31.38 5.33 45.86
N LEU A 135 -30.91 4.38 45.07
CA LEU A 135 -29.61 4.34 44.42
C LEU A 135 -29.83 4.41 42.91
N LEU A 136 -29.73 5.63 42.36
CA LEU A 136 -29.96 5.89 40.94
C LEU A 136 -28.73 5.50 40.13
N VAL A 137 -28.88 4.54 39.22
CA VAL A 137 -27.81 4.05 38.33
C VAL A 137 -28.00 4.64 36.93
N ALA A 138 -27.10 5.53 36.53
CA ALA A 138 -27.26 6.41 35.37
C ALA A 138 -26.19 6.17 34.29
N ASP A 139 -26.23 4.98 33.68
CA ASP A 139 -25.33 4.60 32.58
C ASP A 139 -25.80 5.10 31.20
N GLY A 140 -27.06 5.56 31.07
CA GLY A 140 -27.63 6.06 29.82
C GLY A 140 -28.20 4.94 28.94
N ALA A 141 -27.34 4.01 28.49
CA ALA A 141 -27.71 2.78 27.78
C ALA A 141 -27.11 1.57 28.50
N ASN A 142 -27.85 0.46 28.64
CA ASN A 142 -27.46 -0.59 29.58
C ASN A 142 -27.67 -2.04 29.10
N PRO A 143 -26.55 -2.76 28.89
CA PRO A 143 -26.54 -4.22 29.00
C PRO A 143 -25.74 -4.76 30.20
N TRP A 144 -24.73 -4.03 30.73
CA TRP A 144 -23.72 -4.59 31.65
C TRP A 144 -23.70 -4.03 33.07
N SER A 145 -24.55 -3.05 33.38
CA SER A 145 -24.71 -2.59 34.76
C SER A 145 -25.12 -3.73 35.68
N LEU A 146 -25.82 -4.73 35.14
CA LEU A 146 -26.49 -5.78 35.89
C LEU A 146 -25.55 -6.60 36.77
N SER A 147 -24.43 -7.08 36.23
CA SER A 147 -23.52 -7.90 37.03
C SER A 147 -22.90 -7.09 38.18
N SER A 148 -22.59 -5.81 37.93
CA SER A 148 -22.02 -4.92 38.95
C SER A 148 -23.07 -4.52 39.99
N CYS A 149 -24.33 -4.30 39.57
CA CYS A 149 -25.45 -4.03 40.47
C CYS A 149 -25.75 -5.26 41.34
N ASP A 150 -25.84 -6.45 40.76
CA ASP A 150 -26.16 -7.70 41.47
C ASP A 150 -25.08 -8.05 42.50
N GLN A 151 -23.81 -7.95 42.12
CA GLN A 151 -22.70 -8.14 43.06
C GLN A 151 -22.72 -7.10 44.18
N PHE A 152 -22.96 -5.82 43.84
CA PHE A 152 -22.97 -4.75 44.83
C PHE A 152 -24.12 -4.96 45.83
N MET A 153 -25.29 -5.33 45.32
CA MET A 153 -26.45 -5.69 46.13
C MET A 153 -26.15 -6.88 47.04
N ALA A 154 -25.60 -7.97 46.50
CA ALA A 154 -25.29 -9.17 47.29
C ALA A 154 -24.32 -8.87 48.45
N VAL A 155 -23.30 -8.03 48.22
CA VAL A 155 -22.30 -7.69 49.24
C VAL A 155 -22.87 -6.74 50.30
N PHE A 156 -23.52 -5.65 49.86
CA PHE A 156 -23.93 -4.57 50.77
C PHE A 156 -25.34 -4.75 51.36
N GLN A 157 -26.07 -5.81 51.00
CA GLN A 157 -27.33 -6.19 51.66
C GLN A 157 -27.12 -6.41 53.17
N SER A 158 -26.01 -7.06 53.55
CA SER A 158 -25.62 -7.25 54.95
C SER A 158 -25.32 -5.93 55.70
N LYS A 159 -25.06 -4.85 54.95
CA LYS A 159 -24.79 -3.49 55.45
C LYS A 159 -26.02 -2.58 55.36
N GLY A 160 -27.22 -3.14 55.21
CA GLY A 160 -28.50 -2.43 55.26
C GLY A 160 -29.06 -1.96 53.92
N LEU A 161 -28.40 -2.25 52.79
CA LEU A 161 -28.89 -1.88 51.46
C LEU A 161 -30.16 -2.67 51.10
N ARG A 162 -31.25 -1.98 50.79
CA ARG A 162 -32.55 -2.61 50.48
C ARG A 162 -32.60 -3.10 49.03
N ALA A 163 -33.23 -4.26 48.80
CA ALA A 163 -33.35 -4.89 47.49
C ALA A 163 -34.01 -3.99 46.43
N ASP A 164 -34.94 -3.13 46.84
CA ASP A 164 -35.71 -2.22 46.00
C ASP A 164 -35.06 -0.83 45.85
N ALA A 165 -33.89 -0.60 46.44
CA ALA A 165 -33.21 0.69 46.38
C ALA A 165 -32.55 0.96 45.02
N VAL A 166 -32.14 -0.07 44.27
CA VAL A 166 -31.47 0.10 42.98
C VAL A 166 -32.46 0.54 41.91
N CYS A 167 -32.20 1.72 41.35
CA CYS A 167 -33.08 2.39 40.40
C CYS A 167 -32.32 2.67 39.10
N PRO A 168 -32.31 1.75 38.11
CA PRO A 168 -31.78 2.03 36.78
C PRO A 168 -32.52 3.20 36.12
N CYS A 169 -31.79 4.05 35.42
CA CYS A 169 -32.28 5.26 34.77
C CYS A 169 -31.82 5.32 33.31
N ALA A 170 -32.77 5.57 32.40
CA ALA A 170 -32.53 5.86 30.99
C ALA A 170 -32.60 7.37 30.76
N ALA A 171 -31.54 7.95 30.21
CA ALA A 171 -31.44 9.37 29.95
C ALA A 171 -30.53 9.68 28.77
N SER A 172 -30.73 10.84 28.15
CA SER A 172 -29.85 11.40 27.10
C SER A 172 -29.82 12.92 27.22
N SER A 173 -28.89 13.57 26.51
CA SER A 173 -28.79 15.03 26.52
C SER A 173 -29.99 15.70 25.83
N GLU A 174 -30.56 15.06 24.82
CA GLU A 174 -31.64 15.59 23.98
C GLU A 174 -33.00 15.56 24.68
N VAL A 175 -33.30 14.48 25.40
CA VAL A 175 -34.61 14.30 26.08
C VAL A 175 -34.55 14.36 27.60
N LEU A 176 -33.38 14.61 28.18
CA LEU A 176 -33.16 14.53 29.63
C LEU A 176 -33.46 13.11 30.14
N THR A 177 -34.31 12.95 31.16
CA THR A 177 -34.72 11.63 31.68
C THR A 177 -35.86 11.04 30.86
N VAL A 178 -35.67 9.84 30.33
CA VAL A 178 -36.70 9.06 29.61
C VAL A 178 -37.57 8.29 30.61
N SER A 179 -36.94 7.46 31.41
CA SER A 179 -37.58 6.56 32.36
C SER A 179 -36.61 6.19 33.49
N PHE A 180 -37.14 5.83 34.65
CA PHE A 180 -36.35 5.16 35.69
C PHE A 180 -37.24 4.26 36.56
N ARG A 181 -36.62 3.27 37.21
CA ARG A 181 -37.31 2.39 38.15
C ARG A 181 -37.58 3.12 39.47
N ARG A 182 -38.83 3.15 39.92
CA ARG A 182 -39.23 3.87 41.15
C ARG A 182 -39.06 2.99 42.40
N PRO A 183 -38.63 3.55 43.55
CA PRO A 183 -38.46 2.78 44.79
C PRO A 183 -39.81 2.29 45.33
N GLY A 184 -39.86 1.11 45.94
CA GLY A 184 -41.01 0.62 46.71
C GLY A 184 -42.30 0.28 45.93
N ARG A 185 -42.32 0.38 44.59
CA ARG A 185 -43.50 0.08 43.74
C ARG A 185 -43.45 -1.29 43.02
N SER A 186 -42.55 -2.19 43.42
CA SER A 186 -42.48 -3.52 42.82
C SER A 186 -43.61 -4.40 43.35
N GLY A 187 -44.60 -4.73 42.50
CA GLY A 187 -45.51 -5.84 42.77
C GLY A 187 -44.73 -7.15 42.88
N ALA A 188 -45.19 -8.06 43.76
CA ALA A 188 -44.46 -9.22 44.26
C ALA A 188 -43.92 -10.26 43.24
N ASN A 189 -44.12 -10.07 41.92
CA ASN A 189 -43.71 -11.04 40.88
C ASN A 189 -42.87 -10.46 39.72
N ALA A 190 -42.43 -9.20 39.74
CA ALA A 190 -41.71 -8.60 38.60
C ALA A 190 -40.22 -8.33 38.91
N THR A 191 -39.35 -9.28 38.60
CA THR A 191 -37.90 -9.03 38.55
C THR A 191 -37.52 -7.99 37.48
N GLY A 192 -38.42 -7.70 36.53
CA GLY A 192 -38.23 -6.70 35.48
C GLY A 192 -37.08 -7.05 34.52
N ARG A 193 -36.63 -8.31 34.54
CA ARG A 193 -35.56 -8.83 33.69
C ARG A 193 -36.14 -9.48 32.44
N GLY A 194 -35.51 -9.23 31.30
CA GLY A 194 -35.76 -9.94 30.06
C GLY A 194 -34.48 -10.65 29.62
N ILE A 195 -34.57 -11.96 29.37
CA ILE A 195 -33.48 -12.75 28.78
C ILE A 195 -33.75 -12.81 27.29
N LEU A 196 -32.89 -12.20 26.50
CA LEU A 196 -33.11 -12.02 25.08
C LEU A 196 -32.04 -12.74 24.26
N SER A 197 -32.42 -13.26 23.10
CA SER A 197 -31.46 -13.83 22.15
C SER A 197 -30.64 -12.71 21.49
N MET A 198 -29.30 -12.78 21.63
CA MET A 198 -28.38 -11.88 20.93
C MET A 198 -28.51 -11.98 19.41
N GLN A 199 -28.78 -13.19 18.90
CA GLN A 199 -29.04 -13.39 17.48
C GLN A 199 -30.28 -12.60 17.03
N GLY A 200 -31.38 -12.67 17.78
CA GLY A 200 -32.58 -11.88 17.52
C GLY A 200 -32.32 -10.38 17.54
N LEU A 201 -31.63 -9.89 18.58
CA LEU A 201 -31.26 -8.48 18.72
C LEU A 201 -30.41 -8.00 17.55
N SER A 202 -29.55 -8.86 16.99
CA SER A 202 -28.72 -8.51 15.83
C SER A 202 -29.52 -8.26 14.54
N PHE A 203 -30.76 -8.75 14.45
CA PHE A 203 -31.70 -8.41 13.38
C PHE A 203 -32.68 -7.28 13.77
N GLY A 204 -32.51 -6.69 14.96
CA GLY A 204 -33.42 -5.70 15.52
C GLY A 204 -34.74 -6.30 16.00
N VAL A 205 -34.76 -7.57 16.39
CA VAL A 205 -35.97 -8.28 16.83
C VAL A 205 -35.80 -8.76 18.27
N VAL A 206 -36.84 -8.55 19.08
CA VAL A 206 -36.89 -8.99 20.48
C VAL A 206 -37.37 -10.44 20.52
N ARG A 207 -36.48 -11.36 20.91
CA ARG A 207 -36.81 -12.78 21.09
C ARG A 207 -36.37 -13.21 22.48
N VAL A 208 -37.28 -13.79 23.25
CA VAL A 208 -37.00 -14.33 24.58
C VAL A 208 -36.19 -15.62 24.44
N ASP A 209 -35.16 -15.79 25.28
CA ASP A 209 -34.29 -16.98 25.32
C ASP A 209 -34.27 -17.61 26.72
N GLN A 210 -33.66 -18.78 26.87
CA GLN A 210 -33.53 -19.50 28.15
C GLN A 210 -32.34 -19.01 28.99
N GLU A 211 -32.49 -19.06 30.32
CA GLU A 211 -31.63 -18.42 31.34
C GLU A 211 -30.19 -18.98 31.45
N ASN A 212 -29.74 -19.86 30.55
CA ASN A 212 -28.41 -20.48 30.54
C ASN A 212 -27.74 -20.52 29.14
N SER A 213 -28.32 -19.85 28.14
CA SER A 213 -27.74 -19.77 26.79
C SER A 213 -26.55 -18.80 26.78
N LEU A 214 -25.38 -19.24 26.26
CA LEU A 214 -24.20 -18.38 26.07
C LEU A 214 -24.46 -17.24 25.06
N THR A 215 -25.52 -17.35 24.27
CA THR A 215 -25.96 -16.36 23.28
C THR A 215 -27.16 -15.53 23.77
N SER A 216 -27.46 -15.60 25.07
CA SER A 216 -28.51 -14.79 25.69
C SER A 216 -27.94 -13.56 26.39
N LEU A 217 -28.66 -12.46 26.29
CA LEU A 217 -28.39 -11.20 26.96
C LEU A 217 -29.50 -10.93 27.96
N THR A 218 -29.13 -10.82 29.23
CA THR A 218 -30.05 -10.38 30.28
C THR A 218 -30.10 -8.86 30.27
N LEU A 219 -31.30 -8.29 30.07
CA LEU A 219 -31.56 -6.86 30.18
C LEU A 219 -32.46 -6.57 31.37
N GLN A 220 -32.22 -5.43 32.02
CA GLN A 220 -33.05 -4.91 33.11
C GLN A 220 -33.89 -3.75 32.60
N ASP A 221 -35.16 -3.74 32.99
CA ASP A 221 -36.02 -2.59 32.75
C ASP A 221 -35.46 -1.30 33.37
N CYS A 222 -35.67 -0.19 32.67
CA CYS A 222 -35.43 1.17 33.16
C CYS A 222 -36.72 1.76 33.74
N GLY A 223 -37.65 0.93 34.25
CA GLY A 223 -38.91 1.36 34.83
C GLY A 223 -39.90 1.96 33.82
N HIS A 224 -40.67 2.95 34.30
CA HIS A 224 -41.72 3.59 33.54
C HIS A 224 -41.32 4.98 33.05
N VAL A 225 -41.93 5.40 31.95
CA VAL A 225 -41.78 6.74 31.37
C VAL A 225 -42.08 7.83 32.40
N MET A 226 -41.39 8.97 32.27
CA MET A 226 -41.56 10.13 33.14
C MET A 226 -43.01 10.64 33.18
N PRO A 227 -43.52 11.12 34.35
CA PRO A 227 -44.84 11.73 34.43
C PRO A 227 -44.98 12.92 33.47
N GLY A 228 -46.07 12.95 32.71
CA GLY A 228 -46.33 14.00 31.72
C GLY A 228 -45.58 13.86 30.39
N ALA A 229 -44.81 12.79 30.20
CA ALA A 229 -44.15 12.46 28.94
C ALA A 229 -44.84 11.27 28.24
N ALA A 230 -44.82 11.27 26.92
CA ALA A 230 -45.18 10.12 26.08
C ALA A 230 -43.91 9.57 25.43
N MET A 231 -43.81 8.24 25.33
CA MET A 231 -42.67 7.56 24.71
C MET A 231 -43.17 6.66 23.58
N VAL A 232 -42.46 6.67 22.46
CA VAL A 232 -42.66 5.76 21.34
C VAL A 232 -41.33 5.18 20.88
N VAL A 233 -41.40 4.08 20.15
CA VAL A 233 -40.23 3.45 19.53
C VAL A 233 -40.42 3.50 18.02
N VAL A 234 -39.46 4.09 17.31
CA VAL A 234 -39.53 4.27 15.85
C VAL A 234 -38.38 3.57 15.15
N LYS A 235 -38.56 3.26 13.87
CA LYS A 235 -37.51 2.70 13.03
C LYS A 235 -36.29 3.63 12.98
N MET A 236 -35.11 3.01 13.06
CA MET A 236 -33.81 3.70 13.09
C MET A 236 -33.45 4.36 11.75
N GLU A 237 -33.90 3.73 10.65
CA GLU A 237 -33.61 4.13 9.27
C GLU A 237 -34.91 4.37 8.50
N GLY A 238 -34.84 5.28 7.53
CA GLY A 238 -35.98 5.70 6.74
C GLY A 238 -36.96 6.61 7.52
N PRO A 239 -38.23 6.70 7.05
CA PRO A 239 -39.25 7.47 7.74
C PRO A 239 -39.53 6.90 9.16
N PRO A 240 -39.89 7.75 10.13
CA PRO A 240 -40.03 7.38 11.56
C PRO A 240 -41.30 6.56 11.84
N TYR A 241 -41.47 5.42 11.19
CA TYR A 241 -42.57 4.50 11.46
C TYR A 241 -42.44 3.88 12.84
N LEU A 242 -43.56 3.72 13.54
CA LEU A 242 -43.62 2.99 14.80
C LEU A 242 -43.15 1.55 14.62
N CYS A 243 -42.30 1.11 15.54
CA CYS A 243 -41.89 -0.28 15.66
C CYS A 243 -43.02 -1.14 16.20
N LYS A 244 -43.04 -2.41 15.80
CA LYS A 244 -43.88 -3.43 16.45
C LYS A 244 -43.35 -3.73 17.86
N THR A 245 -44.18 -4.39 18.68
CA THR A 245 -43.80 -4.75 20.07
C THR A 245 -42.60 -5.67 20.16
N ASP A 246 -42.31 -6.44 19.10
CA ASP A 246 -41.17 -7.34 18.99
C ASP A 246 -40.01 -6.74 18.17
N GLU A 247 -40.03 -5.45 17.86
CA GLU A 247 -38.98 -4.75 17.11
C GLU A 247 -38.20 -3.78 18.02
N VAL A 248 -36.88 -3.78 17.87
CA VAL A 248 -36.00 -2.80 18.50
C VAL A 248 -35.93 -1.56 17.60
N GLY A 249 -36.13 -0.39 18.19
CA GLY A 249 -36.02 0.89 17.49
C GLY A 249 -35.40 1.98 18.33
N GLU A 250 -35.39 3.19 17.80
CA GLU A 250 -34.94 4.38 18.52
C GLU A 250 -36.07 4.92 19.39
N ILE A 251 -35.78 5.13 20.68
CA ILE A 251 -36.72 5.68 21.64
C ILE A 251 -36.89 7.17 21.36
N CYS A 252 -38.13 7.61 21.16
CA CYS A 252 -38.50 9.01 21.01
C CYS A 252 -39.43 9.43 22.14
N VAL A 253 -39.23 10.64 22.67
CA VAL A 253 -40.00 11.17 23.80
C VAL A 253 -40.69 12.48 23.39
N GLY A 254 -41.99 12.54 23.59
CA GLY A 254 -42.80 13.76 23.49
C GLY A 254 -43.06 14.29 24.89
N SER A 255 -42.47 15.43 25.24
CA SER A 255 -42.63 16.05 26.57
C SER A 255 -42.33 17.55 26.54
N ALA A 256 -42.98 18.30 27.42
CA ALA A 256 -42.64 19.71 27.69
C ALA A 256 -41.26 19.87 28.36
N SER A 257 -40.64 18.78 28.82
CA SER A 257 -39.35 18.76 29.52
C SER A 257 -38.13 18.51 28.62
N GLY A 258 -38.31 18.31 27.30
CA GLY A 258 -37.20 17.98 26.40
C GLY A 258 -36.33 19.18 25.97
N GLY A 259 -35.22 18.89 25.29
CA GLY A 259 -34.40 19.90 24.62
C GLY A 259 -35.12 20.54 23.44
N ALA A 260 -34.66 21.71 23.00
CA ALA A 260 -35.32 22.49 21.95
C ALA A 260 -34.71 22.29 20.56
N HIS A 261 -33.38 22.30 20.46
CA HIS A 261 -32.63 22.18 19.21
C HIS A 261 -31.13 22.05 19.50
N TYR A 262 -30.35 21.76 18.45
CA TYR A 262 -28.90 21.91 18.46
C TYR A 262 -28.50 23.34 18.07
N TRP A 263 -27.61 23.95 18.84
CA TRP A 263 -27.11 25.29 18.61
C TRP A 263 -26.42 25.41 17.25
N GLY A 264 -26.93 26.29 16.38
CA GLY A 264 -26.37 26.54 15.05
C GLY A 264 -26.58 25.43 14.01
N LEU A 265 -27.26 24.31 14.35
CA LEU A 265 -27.41 23.14 13.48
C LEU A 265 -28.88 22.90 13.10
N LYS A 266 -29.50 23.83 12.36
CA LYS A 266 -30.94 23.82 12.05
C LYS A 266 -31.41 22.54 11.34
N GLY A 267 -30.62 22.01 10.41
CA GLY A 267 -30.93 20.77 9.69
C GLY A 267 -31.04 19.55 10.62
N MET A 268 -30.01 19.31 11.43
CA MET A 268 -30.01 18.24 12.42
C MET A 268 -31.08 18.45 13.49
N SER A 269 -31.31 19.69 13.90
CA SER A 269 -32.31 20.04 14.91
C SER A 269 -33.71 19.61 14.49
N ASN A 270 -34.11 19.85 13.24
CA ASN A 270 -35.41 19.42 12.75
C ASN A 270 -35.55 17.89 12.73
N ALA A 271 -34.50 17.17 12.32
CA ALA A 271 -34.51 15.71 12.26
C ALA A 271 -34.54 15.03 13.64
N THR A 272 -34.00 15.68 14.68
CA THR A 272 -33.91 15.13 16.04
C THR A 272 -35.03 15.60 16.95
N PHE A 273 -35.40 16.89 16.94
CA PHE A 273 -36.31 17.49 17.93
C PHE A 273 -37.75 17.69 17.42
N ARG A 274 -38.01 17.50 16.13
CA ARG A 274 -39.33 17.69 15.51
C ARG A 274 -39.81 16.44 14.78
N VAL A 275 -39.69 15.29 15.43
CA VAL A 275 -40.07 14.01 14.84
C VAL A 275 -41.57 13.81 14.96
N GLN A 276 -42.21 13.46 13.86
CA GLN A 276 -43.60 13.00 13.83
C GLN A 276 -43.61 11.50 13.57
N PRO A 277 -43.84 10.66 14.60
CA PRO A 277 -43.94 9.22 14.44
C PRO A 277 -45.09 8.85 13.50
N LEU A 278 -44.85 7.95 12.56
CA LEU A 278 -45.84 7.50 11.59
C LEU A 278 -46.44 6.16 12.01
N LEU A 279 -47.76 6.04 11.87
CA LEU A 279 -48.48 4.78 11.97
C LEU A 279 -48.16 3.89 10.75
N PRO A 280 -48.41 2.57 10.83
CA PRO A 280 -48.26 1.68 9.67
C PRO A 280 -49.09 2.10 8.44
N SER A 281 -50.16 2.90 8.62
CA SER A 281 -50.97 3.48 7.55
C SER A 281 -50.28 4.63 6.79
N GLY A 282 -49.20 5.19 7.32
CA GLY A 282 -48.54 6.40 6.79
C GLY A 282 -48.98 7.70 7.46
N ASP A 283 -50.02 7.67 8.30
CA ASP A 283 -50.51 8.85 9.00
C ASP A 283 -49.64 9.18 10.23
N ALA A 284 -49.53 10.46 10.58
CA ALA A 284 -48.86 10.87 11.81
C ALA A 284 -49.65 10.43 13.04
N MET A 285 -48.96 9.89 14.05
CA MET A 285 -49.55 9.43 15.30
C MET A 285 -50.25 10.56 16.08
N SER A 286 -49.70 11.77 16.00
CA SER A 286 -50.27 12.99 16.58
C SER A 286 -49.86 14.19 15.73
N ALA A 287 -50.82 15.05 15.42
CA ALA A 287 -50.57 16.33 14.76
C ALA A 287 -50.09 17.42 15.75
N GLU A 288 -50.37 17.24 17.05
CA GLU A 288 -50.13 18.26 18.08
C GLU A 288 -48.86 18.01 18.89
N THR A 289 -48.34 16.78 18.90
CA THR A 289 -47.20 16.39 19.75
C THR A 289 -45.97 16.09 18.89
N GLU A 290 -44.96 16.95 18.98
CA GLU A 290 -43.63 16.67 18.44
C GLU A 290 -42.85 15.74 19.38
N PHE A 291 -42.14 14.79 18.81
CA PHE A 291 -41.27 13.87 19.54
C PHE A 291 -39.80 14.19 19.29
N ILE A 292 -38.98 13.92 20.29
CA ILE A 292 -37.52 14.11 20.24
C ILE A 292 -36.86 12.73 20.25
N ARG A 293 -35.97 12.47 19.28
CA ARG A 293 -35.10 11.28 19.24
C ARG A 293 -34.10 11.32 20.39
N SER A 294 -34.10 10.30 21.24
CA SER A 294 -33.22 10.22 22.40
C SER A 294 -31.81 9.70 22.07
N GLY A 295 -31.61 9.09 20.89
CA GLY A 295 -30.40 8.32 20.59
C GLY A 295 -30.27 7.00 21.36
N LEU A 296 -31.22 6.64 22.24
CA LEU A 296 -31.27 5.36 22.93
C LEU A 296 -32.05 4.34 22.09
N LEU A 297 -31.57 3.10 22.08
CA LEU A 297 -32.18 1.98 21.38
C LEU A 297 -32.86 1.06 22.38
N GLY A 298 -34.08 0.64 22.07
CA GLY A 298 -34.86 -0.15 23.01
C GLY A 298 -36.23 -0.55 22.48
N PHE A 299 -37.04 -1.10 23.39
CA PHE A 299 -38.40 -1.57 23.14
C PHE A 299 -39.27 -1.44 24.39
N LEU A 300 -40.58 -1.53 24.21
CA LEU A 300 -41.55 -1.57 25.31
C LEU A 300 -41.84 -3.01 25.71
N GLY A 301 -41.58 -3.34 26.98
CA GLY A 301 -41.90 -4.64 27.56
C GLY A 301 -43.29 -4.70 28.21
N PRO A 302 -43.67 -5.87 28.74
CA PRO A 302 -44.94 -6.06 29.45
C PRO A 302 -45.13 -5.04 30.59
N GLY A 303 -46.36 -4.58 30.79
CA GLY A 303 -46.68 -3.59 31.84
C GLY A 303 -46.19 -2.17 31.55
N GLY A 304 -45.75 -1.87 30.32
CA GLY A 304 -45.26 -0.54 29.94
C GLY A 304 -43.89 -0.23 30.54
N LEU A 305 -43.08 -1.27 30.76
CA LEU A 305 -41.69 -1.15 31.19
C LEU A 305 -40.79 -0.82 30.00
N VAL A 306 -39.85 0.09 30.18
CA VAL A 306 -38.92 0.54 29.15
C VAL A 306 -37.66 -0.29 29.21
N PHE A 307 -37.30 -0.99 28.13
CA PHE A 307 -36.04 -1.70 28.01
C PHE A 307 -35.10 -0.95 27.07
N VAL A 308 -33.90 -0.63 27.55
CA VAL A 308 -32.85 0.00 26.74
C VAL A 308 -31.77 -1.03 26.49
N CYS A 309 -31.50 -1.34 25.23
CA CYS A 309 -30.51 -2.35 24.83
C CYS A 309 -29.25 -1.73 24.20
N GLY A 310 -29.21 -0.41 23.99
CA GLY A 310 -28.03 0.25 23.45
C GLY A 310 -28.22 1.73 23.14
N SER A 311 -27.22 2.29 22.47
CA SER A 311 -27.28 3.64 21.91
C SER A 311 -27.02 3.62 20.41
N ARG A 312 -27.52 4.63 19.71
CA ARG A 312 -27.31 4.82 18.28
C ARG A 312 -25.83 5.04 17.95
N ASP A 313 -25.11 5.76 18.81
CA ASP A 313 -23.68 6.05 18.62
C ASP A 313 -22.80 4.81 18.85
N GLY A 314 -23.23 3.89 19.72
CA GLY A 314 -22.58 2.59 19.97
C GLY A 314 -23.04 1.46 19.04
N LEU A 315 -23.91 1.73 18.05
CA LEU A 315 -24.38 0.70 17.13
C LEU A 315 -23.43 0.56 15.93
N MET A 316 -23.00 -0.67 15.67
CA MET A 316 -22.22 -1.07 14.50
C MET A 316 -23.07 -1.96 13.59
N THR A 317 -22.93 -1.83 12.28
CA THR A 317 -23.68 -2.66 11.32
C THR A 317 -22.74 -3.42 10.41
N VAL A 318 -22.56 -4.71 10.68
CA VAL A 318 -21.65 -5.61 9.96
C VAL A 318 -22.48 -6.60 9.18
N THR A 319 -22.27 -6.72 7.87
CA THR A 319 -23.00 -7.66 6.99
C THR A 319 -24.52 -7.61 7.14
N GLY A 320 -25.07 -6.42 7.43
CA GLY A 320 -26.50 -6.18 7.64
C GLY A 320 -27.03 -6.55 9.03
N ARG A 321 -26.17 -7.05 9.94
CA ARG A 321 -26.49 -7.33 11.34
C ARG A 321 -25.99 -6.22 12.24
N LYS A 322 -26.77 -5.94 13.28
CA LYS A 322 -26.56 -4.85 14.24
C LYS A 322 -25.87 -5.38 15.49
N HIS A 323 -24.76 -4.78 15.87
CA HIS A 323 -23.99 -5.16 17.05
C HIS A 323 -23.73 -3.93 17.90
N ASN A 324 -24.03 -4.00 19.20
CA ASN A 324 -23.73 -2.94 20.14
C ASN A 324 -22.28 -3.09 20.63
N THR A 325 -21.53 -1.98 20.67
CA THR A 325 -20.17 -1.94 21.19
C THR A 325 -20.09 -2.46 22.63
N ASP A 326 -21.07 -2.15 23.47
CA ASP A 326 -21.06 -2.55 24.88
C ASP A 326 -21.13 -4.08 25.02
N ASP A 327 -21.93 -4.74 24.20
CA ASP A 327 -22.07 -6.20 24.21
C ASP A 327 -20.76 -6.90 23.82
N ILE A 328 -20.05 -6.36 22.82
CA ILE A 328 -18.73 -6.85 22.43
C ILE A 328 -17.72 -6.61 23.55
N ILE A 329 -17.69 -5.41 24.14
CA ILE A 329 -16.75 -5.04 25.23
C ILE A 329 -16.82 -6.06 26.35
N ALA A 330 -18.01 -6.51 26.73
CA ALA A 330 -18.12 -7.35 27.90
C ALA A 330 -18.16 -8.85 27.61
N THR A 331 -18.33 -9.27 26.35
CA THR A 331 -17.77 -10.55 25.91
C THR A 331 -16.24 -10.56 26.02
N VAL A 332 -15.55 -9.51 25.57
CA VAL A 332 -14.08 -9.39 25.70
C VAL A 332 -13.65 -9.43 27.18
N LEU A 333 -14.38 -8.75 28.07
CA LEU A 333 -14.09 -8.79 29.53
C LEU A 333 -14.38 -10.13 30.20
N ALA A 334 -15.25 -10.96 29.63
CA ALA A 334 -15.56 -12.29 30.16
C ALA A 334 -14.44 -13.31 29.85
N VAL A 335 -13.64 -13.05 28.82
CA VAL A 335 -12.48 -13.88 28.45
C VAL A 335 -11.32 -13.60 29.42
N GLU A 336 -11.13 -14.55 30.35
CA GLU A 336 -10.19 -14.50 31.47
C GLU A 336 -10.36 -13.30 32.43
N PRO A 337 -10.88 -13.52 33.64
CA PRO A 337 -11.15 -12.42 34.57
C PRO A 337 -9.87 -11.68 35.01
N MET A 338 -9.67 -10.49 34.43
CA MET A 338 -8.87 -9.34 34.94
C MET A 338 -7.37 -9.51 35.21
N LYS A 339 -6.73 -10.63 34.85
CA LYS A 339 -5.27 -10.77 34.95
C LYS A 339 -4.52 -10.01 33.87
N PHE A 340 -5.10 -9.88 32.68
CA PHE A 340 -4.38 -9.46 31.48
C PHE A 340 -4.68 -8.03 31.03
N ILE A 341 -5.95 -7.62 31.01
CA ILE A 341 -6.37 -6.27 30.61
C ILE A 341 -7.02 -5.48 31.76
N TYR A 342 -6.98 -4.15 31.69
CA TYR A 342 -7.68 -3.30 32.65
C TYR A 342 -9.18 -3.18 32.32
N ARG A 343 -10.05 -3.46 33.31
CA ARG A 343 -11.51 -3.25 33.18
C ARG A 343 -11.78 -1.78 32.84
N GLY A 344 -12.56 -1.54 31.78
CA GLY A 344 -12.90 -0.20 31.32
C GLY A 344 -11.80 0.51 30.51
N ARG A 345 -10.74 -0.20 30.09
CA ARG A 345 -9.72 0.30 29.15
C ARG A 345 -9.75 -0.48 27.83
N ILE A 346 -10.95 -0.58 27.26
CA ILE A 346 -11.21 -1.22 25.96
C ILE A 346 -11.94 -0.20 25.09
N ALA A 347 -11.51 -0.06 23.84
CA ALA A 347 -12.21 0.65 22.79
C ALA A 347 -12.71 -0.37 21.75
N VAL A 348 -14.01 -0.37 21.46
CA VAL A 348 -14.60 -1.14 20.36
C VAL A 348 -15.26 -0.15 19.41
N PHE A 349 -14.89 -0.22 18.14
CA PHE A 349 -15.47 0.61 17.09
C PHE A 349 -15.48 -0.16 15.78
N SER A 350 -16.17 0.40 14.78
CA SER A 350 -16.12 -0.12 13.42
C SER A 350 -15.37 0.80 12.46
N ILE A 351 -14.69 0.20 11.49
CA ILE A 351 -14.11 0.88 10.33
C ILE A 351 -14.80 0.39 9.05
N ARG A 352 -14.78 1.20 8.00
CA ARG A 352 -15.40 0.82 6.72
C ARG A 352 -14.35 0.15 5.84
N VAL A 353 -14.65 -1.04 5.33
CA VAL A 353 -13.77 -1.82 4.43
C VAL A 353 -14.61 -2.36 3.28
N LEU A 354 -14.22 -2.11 2.02
CA LEU A 354 -14.90 -2.62 0.80
C LEU A 354 -16.43 -2.40 0.75
N ARG A 355 -16.93 -1.35 1.43
CA ARG A 355 -18.33 -0.88 1.59
C ARG A 355 -19.10 -1.33 2.83
N ASP A 356 -18.55 -2.22 3.65
CA ASP A 356 -19.21 -2.73 4.85
C ASP A 356 -18.42 -2.35 6.12
N GLU A 357 -19.05 -2.40 7.30
CA GLU A 357 -18.34 -2.10 8.55
C GLU A 357 -17.62 -3.33 9.09
N ARG A 358 -16.48 -3.11 9.75
CA ARG A 358 -15.63 -4.15 10.33
C ARG A 358 -15.22 -3.77 11.74
N ILE A 359 -15.35 -4.71 12.68
CA ILE A 359 -15.13 -4.46 14.10
C ILE A 359 -13.63 -4.44 14.39
N CYS A 360 -13.19 -3.38 15.06
CA CYS A 360 -11.86 -3.27 15.65
C CYS A 360 -11.98 -3.21 17.17
N VAL A 361 -11.11 -3.94 17.86
CA VAL A 361 -11.02 -3.97 19.32
C VAL A 361 -9.61 -3.54 19.72
N ILE A 362 -9.52 -2.49 20.53
CA ILE A 362 -8.26 -2.00 21.09
C ILE A 362 -8.34 -2.11 22.60
N ALA A 363 -7.41 -2.83 23.23
CA ALA A 363 -7.40 -3.02 24.68
C ALA A 363 -6.05 -2.65 25.30
N GLU A 364 -6.09 -2.05 26.48
CA GLU A 364 -4.88 -1.74 27.24
C GLU A 364 -4.44 -2.95 28.07
N GLN A 365 -3.27 -3.50 27.75
CA GLN A 365 -2.69 -4.64 28.47
C GLN A 365 -2.02 -4.18 29.78
N ARG A 366 -1.93 -5.09 30.75
CA ARG A 366 -1.18 -4.88 31.99
C ARG A 366 0.33 -4.92 31.73
N PRO A 367 1.16 -4.33 32.62
CA PRO A 367 2.61 -4.50 32.54
C PRO A 367 3.00 -5.98 32.71
N ASP A 368 4.17 -6.34 32.19
CA ASP A 368 4.81 -7.65 32.35
C ASP A 368 4.13 -8.84 31.65
N CYS A 369 3.28 -8.59 30.66
CA CYS A 369 2.70 -9.62 29.80
C CYS A 369 3.67 -10.06 28.70
N SER A 370 3.85 -11.37 28.52
CA SER A 370 4.61 -11.92 27.38
C SER A 370 3.80 -11.88 26.08
N GLU A 371 4.48 -11.94 24.93
CA GLU A 371 3.82 -12.02 23.61
C GLU A 371 2.95 -13.28 23.49
N GLU A 372 3.43 -14.43 23.98
CA GLU A 372 2.70 -15.70 23.89
C GLU A 372 1.38 -15.64 24.68
N GLU A 373 1.39 -15.08 25.89
CA GLU A 373 0.18 -14.84 26.68
C GLU A 373 -0.77 -13.86 25.97
N SER A 374 -0.21 -12.84 25.32
CA SER A 374 -0.96 -11.85 24.53
C SER A 374 -1.72 -12.51 23.39
N PHE A 375 -1.05 -13.33 22.57
CA PHE A 375 -1.67 -14.04 21.47
C PHE A 375 -2.69 -15.10 21.92
N GLN A 376 -2.43 -15.81 23.02
CA GLN A 376 -3.39 -16.74 23.59
C GLN A 376 -4.68 -16.05 24.03
N TRP A 377 -4.57 -14.91 24.72
CA TRP A 377 -5.73 -14.11 25.13
C TRP A 377 -6.49 -13.59 23.89
N MET A 378 -5.77 -13.02 22.93
CA MET A 378 -6.34 -12.51 21.68
C MET A 378 -7.12 -13.60 20.92
N SER A 379 -6.57 -14.80 20.78
CA SER A 379 -7.23 -15.95 20.13
C SER A 379 -8.54 -16.35 20.83
N ARG A 380 -8.55 -16.40 22.16
CA ARG A 380 -9.78 -16.70 22.92
C ARG A 380 -10.84 -15.60 22.78
N VAL A 381 -10.43 -14.35 22.68
CA VAL A 381 -11.35 -13.22 22.39
C VAL A 381 -11.99 -13.37 21.02
N LEU A 382 -11.20 -13.70 19.99
CA LEU A 382 -11.74 -13.95 18.65
C LEU A 382 -12.79 -15.08 18.67
N GLN A 383 -12.48 -16.21 19.31
CA GLN A 383 -13.39 -17.35 19.43
C GLN A 383 -14.66 -17.01 20.24
N ALA A 384 -14.55 -16.25 21.32
CA ALA A 384 -15.69 -15.85 22.14
C ALA A 384 -16.62 -14.89 21.39
N VAL A 385 -16.07 -13.93 20.65
CA VAL A 385 -16.88 -13.00 19.86
C VAL A 385 -17.54 -13.71 18.68
N ASP A 386 -16.82 -14.57 17.97
CA ASP A 386 -17.40 -15.37 16.88
C ASP A 386 -18.51 -16.30 17.39
N SER A 387 -18.28 -17.06 18.46
CA SER A 387 -19.29 -17.98 18.99
C SER A 387 -20.56 -17.29 19.52
N ILE A 388 -20.43 -16.17 20.24
CA ILE A 388 -21.56 -15.50 20.90
C ILE A 388 -22.28 -14.55 19.94
N HIS A 389 -21.54 -13.74 19.19
CA HIS A 389 -22.10 -12.69 18.33
C HIS A 389 -22.24 -13.14 16.87
N GLN A 390 -21.59 -14.23 16.46
CA GLN A 390 -21.58 -14.75 15.09
C GLN A 390 -21.06 -13.67 14.12
N VAL A 391 -19.97 -13.01 14.51
CA VAL A 391 -19.28 -11.95 13.76
C VAL A 391 -17.78 -12.01 14.04
N GLY A 392 -16.96 -11.80 13.01
CA GLY A 392 -15.51 -11.74 13.14
C GLY A 392 -15.00 -10.36 13.59
N ILE A 393 -13.91 -10.35 14.37
CA ILE A 393 -13.14 -9.13 14.65
C ILE A 393 -12.10 -8.97 13.54
N TYR A 394 -12.11 -7.82 12.86
CA TYR A 394 -11.18 -7.54 11.77
C TYR A 394 -9.77 -7.19 12.26
N CYS A 395 -9.68 -6.46 13.37
CA CYS A 395 -8.42 -6.12 14.02
C CYS A 395 -8.58 -6.15 15.53
N LEU A 396 -7.68 -6.85 16.22
CA LEU A 396 -7.50 -6.81 17.66
C LEU A 396 -6.10 -6.28 17.95
N ALA A 397 -5.98 -5.19 18.70
CA ALA A 397 -4.68 -4.61 19.06
C ALA A 397 -4.58 -4.38 20.57
N LEU A 398 -3.40 -4.69 21.10
CA LEU A 398 -3.05 -4.47 22.50
C LEU A 398 -2.09 -3.29 22.60
N VAL A 399 -2.43 -2.32 23.43
CA VAL A 399 -1.60 -1.12 23.61
C VAL A 399 -0.94 -1.11 25.00
N PRO A 400 0.26 -0.51 25.15
CA PRO A 400 0.94 -0.44 26.44
C PRO A 400 0.13 0.26 27.54
N PRO A 401 0.44 0.04 28.83
CA PRO A 401 -0.24 0.70 29.93
C PRO A 401 -0.25 2.24 29.81
N ASN A 402 -1.41 2.84 30.07
CA ASN A 402 -1.68 4.29 30.01
C ASN A 402 -1.53 4.96 28.63
N SER A 403 -1.45 4.22 27.53
CA SER A 403 -1.38 4.77 26.17
C SER A 403 -2.76 5.12 25.57
N LEU A 404 -3.82 4.42 26.00
CA LEU A 404 -5.14 4.54 25.39
C LEU A 404 -5.75 5.93 25.71
N PRO A 405 -6.18 6.72 24.70
CA PRO A 405 -6.74 8.05 24.90
C PRO A 405 -7.92 8.08 25.87
N LYS A 406 -7.89 9.01 26.83
CA LYS A 406 -8.91 9.16 27.87
C LYS A 406 -9.58 10.53 27.80
N THR A 407 -10.89 10.53 28.04
CA THR A 407 -11.70 11.73 28.29
C THR A 407 -11.34 12.36 29.64
N PRO A 408 -11.67 13.64 29.88
CA PRO A 408 -11.39 14.32 31.16
C PRO A 408 -11.96 13.60 32.40
N LEU A 409 -13.07 12.87 32.24
CA LEU A 409 -13.72 12.07 33.30
C LEU A 409 -13.18 10.63 33.38
N GLY A 410 -12.08 10.34 32.68
CA GLY A 410 -11.37 9.07 32.71
C GLY A 410 -12.01 7.91 31.96
N GLY A 411 -13.08 8.15 31.17
CA GLY A 411 -13.59 7.18 30.20
C GLY A 411 -12.73 7.16 28.93
N ILE A 412 -12.88 6.13 28.09
CA ILE A 412 -12.11 6.02 26.84
C ILE A 412 -12.58 7.03 25.79
N HIS A 413 -11.64 7.66 25.09
CA HIS A 413 -11.92 8.64 24.04
C HIS A 413 -11.98 7.95 22.67
N LEU A 414 -13.13 7.33 22.36
CA LEU A 414 -13.29 6.43 21.21
C LEU A 414 -12.91 7.03 19.86
N SER A 415 -13.36 8.26 19.56
CA SER A 415 -13.08 8.92 18.28
C SER A 415 -11.58 9.20 18.06
N GLU A 416 -10.88 9.64 19.11
CA GLU A 416 -9.44 9.85 19.09
C GLU A 416 -8.67 8.52 18.95
N THR A 417 -9.09 7.46 19.64
CA THR A 417 -8.50 6.12 19.47
C THR A 417 -8.67 5.62 18.04
N ARG A 418 -9.89 5.74 17.46
CA ARG A 418 -10.18 5.36 16.08
C ARG A 418 -9.34 6.17 15.09
N ARG A 419 -9.20 7.47 15.30
CA ARG A 419 -8.38 8.36 14.47
C ARG A 419 -6.91 7.94 14.50
N ARG A 420 -6.32 7.75 15.68
CA ARG A 420 -4.93 7.28 15.82
C ARG A 420 -4.70 5.91 15.18
N PHE A 421 -5.66 5.00 15.29
CA PHE A 421 -5.61 3.70 14.62
C PHE A 421 -5.59 3.85 13.09
N MET A 422 -6.46 4.69 12.52
CA MET A 422 -6.51 4.91 11.06
C MET A 422 -5.32 5.69 10.51
N GLU A 423 -4.63 6.47 11.36
CA GLU A 423 -3.44 7.24 10.99
C GLU A 423 -2.12 6.48 11.25
N GLY A 424 -2.16 5.33 11.93
CA GLY A 424 -0.93 4.61 12.34
C GLY A 424 -0.12 5.33 13.43
N SER A 425 -0.79 5.87 14.44
CA SER A 425 -0.17 6.58 15.58
C SER A 425 -0.65 6.06 16.94
N LEU A 426 -1.04 4.79 16.98
CA LEU A 426 -1.53 4.14 18.20
C LEU A 426 -0.39 3.47 18.98
N HIS A 427 0.67 3.04 18.28
CA HIS A 427 1.83 2.34 18.82
C HIS A 427 1.44 1.09 19.64
N PRO A 428 0.71 0.14 19.05
CA PRO A 428 0.34 -1.08 19.73
C PRO A 428 1.58 -1.93 20.05
N ALA A 429 1.51 -2.69 21.15
CA ALA A 429 2.51 -3.68 21.51
C ALA A 429 2.28 -5.01 20.79
N ASN A 430 1.03 -5.36 20.47
CA ASN A 430 0.67 -6.53 19.69
C ASN A 430 -0.52 -6.21 18.78
N VAL A 431 -0.53 -6.76 17.55
CA VAL A 431 -1.60 -6.58 16.57
C VAL A 431 -1.94 -7.92 15.93
N LEU A 432 -3.24 -8.19 15.81
CA LEU A 432 -3.76 -9.36 15.11
C LEU A 432 -4.85 -8.91 14.14
N MET A 433 -4.56 -9.04 12.85
CA MET A 433 -5.50 -8.77 11.77
C MET A 433 -6.16 -10.09 11.34
N CYS A 434 -7.48 -10.08 11.14
CA CYS A 434 -8.22 -11.26 10.67
C CYS A 434 -9.03 -10.97 9.37
N PRO A 435 -8.39 -10.51 8.29
CA PRO A 435 -9.08 -10.18 7.05
C PRO A 435 -9.70 -11.40 6.35
N HIS A 436 -9.13 -12.62 6.49
CA HIS A 436 -9.63 -13.80 5.80
C HIS A 436 -11.00 -14.25 6.31
N THR A 437 -11.22 -14.16 7.63
CA THR A 437 -12.51 -14.51 8.25
C THR A 437 -13.56 -13.43 8.04
N CYS A 438 -13.14 -12.16 8.00
CA CYS A 438 -14.05 -11.02 7.97
C CYS A 438 -14.46 -10.57 6.56
N VAL A 439 -13.70 -10.92 5.52
CA VAL A 439 -13.90 -10.39 4.16
C VAL A 439 -14.27 -11.49 3.17
N THR A 440 -15.57 -11.75 3.06
CA THR A 440 -16.12 -12.80 2.19
C THR A 440 -16.50 -12.30 0.79
N ASN A 441 -16.76 -11.00 0.62
CA ASN A 441 -17.29 -10.40 -0.60
C ASN A 441 -16.22 -9.97 -1.62
N LEU A 442 -15.11 -10.70 -1.68
CA LEU A 442 -14.06 -10.43 -2.66
C LEU A 442 -14.48 -10.87 -4.07
N PRO A 443 -13.98 -10.19 -5.12
CA PRO A 443 -14.28 -10.52 -6.50
C PRO A 443 -14.04 -12.00 -6.77
N LYS A 444 -15.00 -12.64 -7.44
CA LYS A 444 -14.80 -13.96 -8.00
C LYS A 444 -14.07 -13.84 -9.35
N PRO A 445 -13.16 -14.77 -9.68
CA PRO A 445 -12.60 -14.82 -11.03
C PRO A 445 -13.72 -14.97 -12.05
N ARG A 446 -13.50 -14.47 -13.25
CA ARG A 446 -14.40 -14.77 -14.37
C ARG A 446 -14.35 -16.28 -14.65
N GLU A 447 -15.50 -16.86 -14.96
CA GLU A 447 -15.55 -18.25 -15.41
C GLU A 447 -14.77 -18.38 -16.72
N VAL A 448 -13.77 -19.24 -16.73
CA VAL A 448 -13.01 -19.56 -17.95
C VAL A 448 -13.83 -20.58 -18.72
N HIS A 449 -14.50 -20.14 -19.79
CA HIS A 449 -15.21 -21.03 -20.69
C HIS A 449 -14.22 -21.90 -21.46
N GLN A 450 -14.11 -23.18 -21.07
CA GLN A 450 -13.15 -24.13 -21.66
C GLN A 450 -13.41 -24.41 -23.15
N ASP A 451 -14.64 -24.19 -23.63
CA ASP A 451 -15.05 -24.52 -25.00
C ASP A 451 -14.65 -23.46 -26.05
N ILE A 452 -14.12 -22.29 -25.63
CA ILE A 452 -13.80 -21.19 -26.54
C ILE A 452 -12.30 -21.22 -26.89
N GLY A 453 -11.97 -21.81 -28.03
CA GLY A 453 -10.59 -21.82 -28.55
C GLY A 453 -10.11 -20.44 -29.05
N PRO A 454 -8.78 -20.26 -29.24
CA PRO A 454 -8.18 -18.99 -29.67
C PRO A 454 -8.74 -18.48 -31.01
N ALA A 455 -9.18 -19.39 -31.90
CA ALA A 455 -9.76 -19.01 -33.19
C ALA A 455 -11.11 -18.31 -33.02
N SER A 456 -11.96 -18.84 -32.13
CA SER A 456 -13.25 -18.23 -31.79
C SER A 456 -13.08 -16.86 -31.14
N VAL A 457 -12.07 -16.69 -30.28
CA VAL A 457 -11.74 -15.39 -29.67
C VAL A 457 -11.32 -14.37 -30.74
N MET A 458 -10.42 -14.77 -31.65
CA MET A 458 -9.94 -13.91 -32.75
C MET A 458 -11.09 -13.50 -33.67
N VAL A 459 -11.91 -14.45 -34.13
CA VAL A 459 -13.08 -14.18 -34.98
C VAL A 459 -14.09 -13.29 -34.25
N GLY A 460 -14.34 -13.55 -32.97
CA GLY A 460 -15.20 -12.71 -32.13
C GLY A 460 -14.73 -11.25 -32.08
N ASN A 461 -13.42 -11.02 -31.92
CA ASN A 461 -12.84 -9.68 -31.96
C ASN A 461 -13.07 -9.01 -33.32
N ILE A 462 -12.82 -9.72 -34.43
CA ILE A 462 -13.00 -9.18 -35.78
C ILE A 462 -14.47 -8.83 -36.05
N VAL A 463 -15.41 -9.71 -35.67
CA VAL A 463 -16.85 -9.50 -35.85
C VAL A 463 -17.37 -8.32 -35.01
N GLN A 464 -16.78 -8.08 -33.84
CA GLN A 464 -17.06 -6.89 -33.03
C GLN A 464 -16.42 -5.60 -33.58
N GLY A 465 -15.64 -5.69 -34.65
CA GLY A 465 -14.90 -4.56 -35.22
C GLY A 465 -13.63 -4.19 -34.44
N ASN A 466 -13.19 -5.03 -33.49
CA ASN A 466 -11.96 -4.78 -32.74
C ASN A 466 -10.75 -5.05 -33.63
N ARG A 467 -9.76 -4.16 -33.54
CA ARG A 467 -8.52 -4.30 -34.30
C ARG A 467 -7.63 -5.37 -33.64
N LEU A 468 -7.04 -6.25 -34.45
CA LEU A 468 -6.00 -7.15 -33.98
C LEU A 468 -4.76 -6.36 -33.58
N ALA A 469 -4.19 -6.69 -32.42
CA ALA A 469 -3.02 -6.00 -31.90
C ALA A 469 -1.76 -6.43 -32.66
N ALA A 470 -1.46 -5.70 -33.73
CA ALA A 470 -0.22 -5.78 -34.49
C ALA A 470 0.25 -4.37 -34.86
N ALA A 471 1.55 -4.12 -34.76
CA ALA A 471 2.18 -2.85 -35.11
C ALA A 471 3.55 -3.11 -35.72
N GLN A 472 4.00 -2.19 -36.58
CA GLN A 472 5.31 -2.29 -37.22
C GLN A 472 5.98 -0.92 -37.27
N GLY A 473 7.29 -0.91 -37.04
CA GLY A 473 8.13 0.24 -37.31
C GLY A 473 8.32 0.44 -38.82
N ARG A 474 8.94 1.55 -39.20
CA ARG A 474 9.26 1.87 -40.60
C ARG A 474 10.08 0.75 -41.24
N GLU A 475 9.90 0.51 -42.53
CA GLU A 475 10.74 -0.45 -43.23
C GLU A 475 12.22 -0.04 -43.23
N LEU A 476 13.07 -1.02 -42.92
CA LEU A 476 14.51 -0.92 -43.05
C LEU A 476 14.89 -1.18 -44.51
N ARG A 477 15.06 -0.12 -45.31
CA ARG A 477 15.47 -0.27 -46.72
C ARG A 477 16.91 -0.81 -46.80
N PHE A 478 17.06 -2.06 -47.23
CA PHE A 478 18.34 -2.66 -47.60
C PHE A 478 18.60 -2.36 -49.09
N GLY A 479 19.24 -1.25 -49.43
CA GLY A 479 19.71 -1.09 -50.83
C GLY A 479 20.00 0.31 -51.35
N ASP A 480 19.20 1.32 -51.05
CA ASP A 480 19.18 2.52 -51.94
C ASP A 480 20.04 3.70 -51.49
N ASP A 481 20.66 3.65 -50.31
CA ASP A 481 21.62 4.67 -49.87
C ASP A 481 23.05 4.28 -50.30
N GLU A 482 23.34 4.35 -51.61
CA GLU A 482 24.73 4.30 -52.11
C GLU A 482 25.62 5.39 -51.47
N ALA A 483 25.00 6.43 -50.89
CA ALA A 483 25.65 7.53 -50.21
C ALA A 483 26.25 7.18 -48.83
N ASN A 484 25.81 6.10 -48.14
CA ASN A 484 26.36 5.71 -46.83
C ASN A 484 27.31 4.50 -46.97
N PRO A 485 28.63 4.69 -47.07
CA PRO A 485 29.61 3.62 -47.27
C PRO A 485 29.62 2.56 -46.16
N ALA A 486 29.10 2.85 -44.96
CA ALA A 486 28.95 1.87 -43.88
C ALA A 486 27.96 0.74 -44.21
N ASN A 487 27.02 0.95 -45.14
CA ASN A 487 26.06 -0.08 -45.58
C ASN A 487 26.71 -1.18 -46.44
N LYS A 488 27.93 -0.95 -46.97
CA LYS A 488 28.71 -1.96 -47.71
C LYS A 488 29.39 -2.99 -46.79
N TYR A 489 29.58 -2.65 -45.52
CA TYR A 489 30.28 -3.50 -44.55
C TYR A 489 29.27 -4.28 -43.70
N ARG A 490 29.48 -5.60 -43.59
CA ARG A 490 28.57 -6.51 -42.87
C ARG A 490 28.92 -6.66 -41.39
N TYR A 491 30.12 -6.24 -40.99
CA TYR A 491 30.66 -6.44 -39.65
C TYR A 491 31.10 -5.10 -39.02
N ILE A 492 30.79 -4.90 -37.74
CA ILE A 492 31.14 -3.66 -37.02
C ILE A 492 32.65 -3.41 -36.94
N SER A 493 33.46 -4.48 -36.89
CA SER A 493 34.92 -4.40 -36.89
C SER A 493 35.48 -3.88 -38.21
N GLU A 494 34.89 -4.26 -39.36
CA GLU A 494 35.26 -3.71 -40.67
C GLU A 494 34.93 -2.21 -40.77
N ILE A 495 33.80 -1.78 -40.18
CA ILE A 495 33.42 -0.36 -40.15
C ILE A 495 34.46 0.45 -39.36
N LEU A 496 34.94 -0.07 -38.22
CA LEU A 496 36.01 0.59 -37.46
C LEU A 496 37.29 0.71 -38.29
N GLN A 497 37.71 -0.36 -38.98
CA GLN A 497 38.90 -0.35 -39.84
C GLN A 497 38.75 0.68 -40.97
N TRP A 498 37.60 0.70 -41.63
CA TRP A 498 37.30 1.67 -42.69
C TRP A 498 37.36 3.12 -42.18
N ARG A 499 36.77 3.40 -41.01
CA ARG A 499 36.83 4.74 -40.39
C ARG A 499 38.24 5.13 -39.98
N ALA A 500 39.03 4.20 -39.46
CA ALA A 500 40.42 4.47 -39.09
C ALA A 500 41.28 4.87 -40.30
N GLN A 501 40.94 4.37 -41.50
CA GLN A 501 41.62 4.71 -42.74
C GLN A 501 41.09 6.00 -43.39
N ARG A 502 39.78 6.24 -43.38
CA ARG A 502 39.16 7.40 -44.06
C ARG A 502 39.00 8.64 -43.21
N THR A 503 38.78 8.48 -41.91
CA THR A 503 38.50 9.56 -40.96
C THR A 503 39.31 9.32 -39.69
N SER A 504 40.64 9.21 -39.82
CA SER A 504 41.56 8.80 -38.75
C SER A 504 41.43 9.62 -37.47
N ASP A 505 41.31 10.94 -37.63
CA ASP A 505 41.36 11.91 -36.54
C ASP A 505 39.96 12.21 -35.97
N HIS A 506 38.91 11.67 -36.59
CA HIS A 506 37.53 11.85 -36.13
C HIS A 506 37.34 11.20 -34.76
N VAL A 507 36.88 12.00 -33.79
CA VAL A 507 36.68 11.57 -32.39
C VAL A 507 35.35 10.83 -32.26
N LEU A 508 35.42 9.59 -31.78
CA LEU A 508 34.23 8.77 -31.54
C LEU A 508 33.82 8.80 -30.07
N PHE A 509 34.79 8.89 -29.15
CA PHE A 509 34.51 8.81 -27.71
C PHE A 509 35.27 9.86 -26.91
N THR A 510 34.59 10.45 -25.94
CA THR A 510 35.21 11.23 -24.85
C THR A 510 34.66 10.72 -23.52
N LEU A 511 35.55 10.33 -22.61
CA LEU A 511 35.18 9.93 -21.25
C LEU A 511 35.31 11.13 -20.31
N LEU A 512 34.31 11.35 -19.46
CA LEU A 512 34.22 12.48 -18.54
C LEU A 512 34.26 11.97 -17.09
N GLY A 513 34.93 12.71 -16.20
CA GLY A 513 34.91 12.44 -14.75
C GLY A 513 34.02 13.41 -13.97
N ALA A 514 33.90 13.22 -12.65
CA ALA A 514 33.02 13.98 -11.74
C ALA A 514 33.22 15.50 -11.75
N LYS A 515 34.40 15.98 -12.16
CA LYS A 515 34.71 17.41 -12.33
C LYS A 515 34.19 18.01 -13.66
N GLY A 516 33.59 17.20 -14.53
CA GLY A 516 33.13 17.63 -15.86
C GLY A 516 34.25 17.79 -16.89
N THR A 517 35.47 17.35 -16.57
CA THR A 517 36.64 17.44 -17.47
C THR A 517 36.88 16.12 -18.20
N PRO A 518 37.31 16.14 -19.49
CA PRO A 518 37.69 14.93 -20.20
C PRO A 518 38.84 14.19 -19.50
N THR A 519 38.64 12.91 -19.19
CA THR A 519 39.67 12.02 -18.65
C THR A 519 40.34 11.20 -19.74
N GLY A 520 39.68 11.03 -20.90
CA GLY A 520 40.26 10.39 -22.08
C GLY A 520 39.45 10.64 -23.34
N THR A 521 40.08 10.48 -24.50
CA THR A 521 39.44 10.56 -25.82
C THR A 521 39.93 9.42 -26.72
N LEU A 522 39.09 8.98 -27.66
CA LEU A 522 39.46 8.05 -28.72
C LEU A 522 38.97 8.56 -30.09
N SER A 523 39.93 8.85 -30.97
CA SER A 523 39.69 8.94 -32.41
C SER A 523 39.56 7.56 -33.05
N CYS A 524 39.04 7.51 -34.28
CA CYS A 524 38.93 6.26 -35.06
C CYS A 524 40.27 5.52 -35.13
N ALA A 525 41.36 6.24 -35.42
CA ALA A 525 42.70 5.65 -35.48
C ALA A 525 43.24 5.22 -34.11
N GLN A 526 42.96 5.98 -33.04
CA GLN A 526 43.38 5.62 -31.68
C GLN A 526 42.66 4.36 -31.19
N LEU A 527 41.35 4.27 -31.39
CA LEU A 527 40.57 3.08 -31.05
C LEU A 527 41.05 1.86 -31.83
N HIS A 528 41.22 1.98 -33.15
CA HIS A 528 41.72 0.89 -33.98
C HIS A 528 43.10 0.39 -33.51
N LYS A 529 44.06 1.30 -33.27
CA LYS A 529 45.41 0.93 -32.81
C LYS A 529 45.41 0.30 -31.42
N ARG A 530 44.58 0.78 -30.49
CA ARG A 530 44.48 0.18 -29.14
C ARG A 530 43.82 -1.20 -29.19
N ALA A 531 42.75 -1.36 -29.97
CA ALA A 531 42.10 -2.65 -30.20
C ALA A 531 43.06 -3.67 -30.85
N GLU A 532 43.89 -3.24 -31.81
CA GLU A 532 44.94 -4.08 -32.40
C GLU A 532 45.97 -4.55 -31.37
N ARG A 533 46.39 -3.70 -30.44
CA ARG A 533 47.32 -4.11 -29.36
C ARG A 533 46.69 -5.12 -28.40
N VAL A 534 45.40 -4.96 -28.09
CA VAL A 534 44.67 -5.95 -27.30
C VAL A 534 44.62 -7.27 -28.04
N ALA A 535 44.28 -7.26 -29.33
CA ALA A 535 44.26 -8.44 -30.19
C ALA A 535 45.61 -9.18 -30.20
N CYS A 536 46.73 -8.45 -30.35
CA CYS A 536 48.07 -9.05 -30.26
C CYS A 536 48.31 -9.70 -28.91
N THR A 537 47.91 -9.04 -27.82
CA THR A 537 48.09 -9.56 -26.45
C THR A 537 47.27 -10.84 -26.23
N LEU A 538 46.04 -10.90 -26.76
CA LEU A 538 45.19 -12.09 -26.70
C LEU A 538 45.79 -13.28 -27.45
N VAL A 539 46.41 -13.05 -28.61
CA VAL A 539 47.07 -14.11 -29.38
C VAL A 539 48.37 -14.56 -28.70
N GLU A 540 49.25 -13.63 -28.34
CA GLU A 540 50.60 -13.96 -27.85
C GLU A 540 50.60 -14.48 -26.42
N ARG A 541 49.87 -13.81 -25.51
CA ARG A 541 49.85 -14.14 -24.08
C ARG A 541 48.63 -14.96 -23.69
N GLY A 542 47.47 -14.67 -24.30
CA GLY A 542 46.22 -15.37 -24.02
C GLY A 542 46.06 -16.71 -24.74
N ARG A 543 46.80 -16.96 -25.83
CA ARG A 543 46.70 -18.15 -26.68
C ARG A 543 45.26 -18.44 -27.13
N ILE A 544 44.52 -17.36 -27.42
CA ILE A 544 43.11 -17.40 -27.81
C ILE A 544 42.95 -17.88 -29.26
N ASN A 545 42.00 -18.79 -29.48
CA ASN A 545 41.54 -19.22 -30.80
C ASN A 545 40.24 -18.50 -31.19
N SER A 546 39.93 -18.50 -32.49
CA SER A 546 38.64 -18.00 -32.97
C SER A 546 37.49 -18.84 -32.39
N GLY A 547 36.47 -18.17 -31.85
CA GLY A 547 35.37 -18.79 -31.13
C GLY A 547 35.53 -18.85 -29.61
N ASP A 548 36.75 -18.67 -29.07
CA ASP A 548 36.96 -18.67 -27.62
C ASP A 548 36.30 -17.44 -26.97
N HIS A 549 35.81 -17.63 -25.74
CA HIS A 549 35.14 -16.57 -25.00
C HIS A 549 36.13 -15.81 -24.11
N VAL A 550 36.03 -14.48 -24.09
CA VAL A 550 36.91 -13.62 -23.29
C VAL A 550 36.06 -12.76 -22.35
N ALA A 551 36.27 -12.94 -21.05
CA ALA A 551 35.58 -12.15 -20.03
C ALA A 551 36.24 -10.77 -19.90
N LEU A 552 35.47 -9.72 -20.20
CA LEU A 552 35.89 -8.33 -20.12
C LEU A 552 35.39 -7.73 -18.81
N ILE A 553 36.27 -7.63 -17.82
CA ILE A 553 35.93 -7.11 -16.49
C ILE A 553 36.57 -5.73 -16.34
N TYR A 554 35.81 -4.67 -16.64
CA TYR A 554 36.30 -3.29 -16.63
C TYR A 554 35.31 -2.35 -15.96
N PRO A 555 35.76 -1.31 -15.25
CA PRO A 555 34.88 -0.18 -14.95
C PRO A 555 34.41 0.50 -16.25
N PRO A 556 33.31 1.28 -16.24
CA PRO A 556 32.83 1.95 -17.44
C PRO A 556 33.89 2.91 -17.99
N GLY A 557 34.39 2.67 -19.20
CA GLY A 557 35.49 3.46 -19.74
C GLY A 557 35.94 3.04 -21.13
N LEU A 558 36.96 3.73 -21.64
CA LEU A 558 37.48 3.58 -23.00
C LEU A 558 38.20 2.23 -23.22
N ASP A 559 38.78 1.66 -22.15
CA ASP A 559 39.53 0.40 -22.24
C ASP A 559 38.60 -0.79 -22.51
N LEU A 560 37.37 -0.78 -21.96
CA LEU A 560 36.33 -1.76 -22.27
C LEU A 560 36.02 -1.77 -23.78
N VAL A 561 35.87 -0.58 -24.38
CA VAL A 561 35.61 -0.45 -25.83
C VAL A 561 36.79 -0.98 -26.64
N CYS A 562 38.02 -0.62 -26.27
CA CYS A 562 39.22 -1.14 -26.93
C CYS A 562 39.32 -2.67 -26.83
N ALA A 563 39.03 -3.21 -25.64
CA ALA A 563 39.05 -4.64 -25.38
C ALA A 563 38.00 -5.41 -26.20
N PHE A 564 36.80 -4.86 -26.31
CA PHE A 564 35.72 -5.42 -27.13
C PHE A 564 36.13 -5.57 -28.59
N TYR A 565 36.61 -4.50 -29.24
CA TYR A 565 37.05 -4.57 -30.64
C TYR A 565 38.31 -5.42 -30.81
N GLY A 566 39.19 -5.48 -29.81
CA GLY A 566 40.35 -6.36 -29.81
C GLY A 566 39.96 -7.85 -29.87
N CYS A 567 38.89 -8.25 -29.16
CA CYS A 567 38.34 -9.60 -29.25
C CYS A 567 37.82 -9.90 -30.67
N LEU A 568 37.05 -8.96 -31.25
CA LEU A 568 36.51 -9.12 -32.60
C LEU A 568 37.59 -9.25 -33.68
N TYR A 569 38.75 -8.61 -33.52
CA TYR A 569 39.87 -8.69 -34.47
C TYR A 569 40.55 -10.07 -34.51
N VAL A 570 40.39 -10.90 -33.49
CA VAL A 570 40.94 -12.27 -33.44
C VAL A 570 39.86 -13.34 -33.53
N GLY A 571 38.60 -12.93 -33.63
CA GLY A 571 37.43 -13.81 -33.68
C GLY A 571 37.05 -14.40 -32.32
N ALA A 572 37.50 -13.80 -31.23
CA ALA A 572 37.05 -14.15 -29.88
C ALA A 572 35.68 -13.53 -29.59
N VAL A 573 34.88 -14.19 -28.77
CA VAL A 573 33.56 -13.73 -28.35
C VAL A 573 33.68 -12.99 -27.01
N PRO A 574 33.60 -11.65 -26.99
CA PRO A 574 33.66 -10.88 -25.76
C PRO A 574 32.41 -11.09 -24.90
N VAL A 575 32.63 -11.15 -23.58
CA VAL A 575 31.60 -11.23 -22.55
C VAL A 575 31.80 -10.07 -21.60
N THR A 576 30.95 -9.05 -21.65
CA THR A 576 31.09 -7.85 -20.82
C THR A 576 30.53 -8.06 -19.42
N ILE A 577 31.36 -7.83 -18.39
CA ILE A 577 31.00 -8.13 -17.01
C ILE A 577 31.30 -6.91 -16.13
N ARG A 578 30.32 -6.54 -15.30
CA ARG A 578 30.49 -5.49 -14.28
C ARG A 578 31.56 -5.94 -13.27
N PRO A 579 32.55 -5.10 -12.93
CA PRO A 579 33.51 -5.43 -11.89
C PRO A 579 32.82 -5.50 -10.52
N PRO A 580 33.32 -6.33 -9.59
CA PRO A 580 32.73 -6.43 -8.26
C PRO A 580 32.95 -5.13 -7.48
N HIS A 581 32.01 -4.77 -6.61
CA HIS A 581 32.06 -3.51 -5.88
C HIS A 581 33.03 -3.62 -4.68
N PRO A 582 34.02 -2.72 -4.51
CA PRO A 582 35.03 -2.87 -3.47
C PRO A 582 34.48 -2.94 -2.04
N GLN A 583 33.42 -2.17 -1.74
CA GLN A 583 32.82 -2.12 -0.40
C GLN A 583 31.91 -3.32 -0.10
N ASN A 584 31.39 -3.99 -1.14
CA ASN A 584 30.41 -5.07 -1.05
C ASN A 584 30.93 -6.31 -1.80
N LEU A 585 32.22 -6.61 -1.61
CA LEU A 585 32.90 -7.67 -2.36
C LEU A 585 32.28 -9.07 -2.10
N PRO A 586 31.91 -9.46 -0.87
CA PRO A 586 31.33 -10.78 -0.61
C PRO A 586 30.01 -11.04 -1.33
N THR A 587 29.19 -10.01 -1.57
CA THR A 587 27.89 -10.15 -2.23
C THR A 587 27.99 -10.00 -3.75
N THR A 588 28.90 -9.16 -4.25
CA THR A 588 28.99 -8.88 -5.70
C THR A 588 29.93 -9.82 -6.46
N LEU A 589 31.00 -10.28 -5.84
CA LEU A 589 31.99 -11.18 -6.47
C LEU A 589 31.41 -12.53 -6.93
N PRO A 590 30.49 -13.19 -6.19
CA PRO A 590 29.86 -14.43 -6.64
C PRO A 590 29.15 -14.30 -8.00
N THR A 591 28.50 -13.16 -8.28
CA THR A 591 27.82 -12.92 -9.56
C THR A 591 28.83 -12.82 -10.70
N VAL A 592 29.94 -12.10 -10.49
CA VAL A 592 31.03 -12.00 -11.48
C VAL A 592 31.60 -13.37 -11.79
N ARG A 593 31.84 -14.18 -10.75
CA ARG A 593 32.33 -15.54 -10.90
C ARG A 593 31.36 -16.42 -11.68
N MET A 594 30.08 -16.38 -11.33
CA MET A 594 29.03 -17.14 -12.00
C MET A 594 28.98 -16.82 -13.50
N ILE A 595 29.10 -15.55 -13.90
CA ILE A 595 29.13 -15.17 -15.32
C ILE A 595 30.37 -15.73 -16.02
N VAL A 596 31.55 -15.64 -15.41
CA VAL A 596 32.79 -16.20 -15.99
C VAL A 596 32.68 -17.72 -16.17
N ASP A 597 32.12 -18.43 -15.20
CA ASP A 597 31.96 -19.89 -15.25
C ASP A 597 30.92 -20.31 -16.28
N VAL A 598 29.74 -19.67 -16.27
CA VAL A 598 28.65 -19.99 -17.20
C VAL A 598 29.07 -19.64 -18.61
N SER A 599 29.75 -18.51 -18.84
CA SER A 599 30.24 -18.14 -20.16
C SER A 599 31.42 -18.99 -20.65
N LYS A 600 32.05 -19.83 -19.82
CA LYS A 600 33.24 -20.61 -20.19
C LYS A 600 34.36 -19.74 -20.75
N ALA A 601 34.57 -18.56 -20.16
CA ALA A 601 35.63 -17.66 -20.60
C ALA A 601 37.01 -18.32 -20.45
N SER A 602 37.77 -18.40 -21.56
CA SER A 602 39.11 -18.97 -21.59
C SER A 602 40.15 -18.04 -20.95
N VAL A 603 39.89 -16.73 -20.97
CA VAL A 603 40.76 -15.68 -20.46
C VAL A 603 39.92 -14.57 -19.84
N ILE A 604 40.42 -13.97 -18.75
CA ILE A 604 39.92 -12.70 -18.22
C ILE A 604 40.83 -11.58 -18.71
N LEU A 605 40.23 -10.52 -19.25
CA LEU A 605 40.93 -9.30 -19.66
C LEU A 605 40.42 -8.13 -18.81
N SER A 606 41.35 -7.39 -18.20
CA SER A 606 41.05 -6.33 -17.23
C SER A 606 42.24 -5.38 -17.07
N ASN A 607 42.05 -4.23 -16.40
CA ASN A 607 43.15 -3.34 -15.96
C ASN A 607 43.77 -3.78 -14.63
N ALA A 608 44.93 -3.21 -14.29
CA ALA A 608 45.70 -3.59 -13.10
C ALA A 608 44.90 -3.43 -11.79
N ASN A 609 44.06 -2.40 -11.69
CA ASN A 609 43.27 -2.11 -10.49
C ASN A 609 42.23 -3.19 -10.20
N VAL A 610 41.46 -3.60 -11.20
CA VAL A 610 40.46 -4.67 -11.04
C VAL A 610 41.13 -6.04 -10.88
N ILE A 611 42.26 -6.29 -11.55
CA ILE A 611 43.03 -7.54 -11.33
C ILE A 611 43.50 -7.63 -9.88
N LYS A 612 43.99 -6.52 -9.32
CA LYS A 612 44.38 -6.45 -7.90
C LYS A 612 43.19 -6.70 -6.98
N LEU A 613 42.00 -6.22 -7.32
CA LEU A 613 40.77 -6.46 -6.55
C LEU A 613 40.34 -7.93 -6.60
N LEU A 614 40.35 -8.56 -7.78
CA LEU A 614 40.02 -9.98 -7.97
C LEU A 614 41.00 -10.94 -7.27
N LYS A 615 42.23 -10.48 -7.02
CA LYS A 615 43.30 -11.23 -6.34
C LYS A 615 43.55 -10.74 -4.90
N SER A 616 42.67 -9.92 -4.34
CA SER A 616 42.81 -9.40 -2.98
C SER A 616 42.64 -10.52 -1.94
N LYS A 617 43.12 -10.28 -0.71
CA LYS A 617 42.92 -11.24 0.40
C LYS A 617 41.44 -11.46 0.71
N GLU A 618 40.64 -10.39 0.64
CA GLU A 618 39.19 -10.42 0.83
C GLU A 618 38.48 -11.24 -0.26
N ALA A 619 38.90 -11.09 -1.53
CA ALA A 619 38.40 -11.96 -2.60
C ALA A 619 38.73 -13.43 -2.31
N GLY A 620 39.94 -13.70 -1.82
CA GLY A 620 40.40 -15.03 -1.43
C GLY A 620 39.64 -15.67 -0.27
N SER A 621 39.01 -14.87 0.61
CA SER A 621 38.12 -15.39 1.66
C SER A 621 36.73 -15.78 1.16
N VAL A 622 36.31 -15.28 -0.01
CA VAL A 622 35.01 -15.57 -0.61
C VAL A 622 35.11 -16.74 -1.59
N MET A 623 36.21 -16.83 -2.34
CA MET A 623 36.45 -17.89 -3.34
C MET A 623 37.93 -18.11 -3.62
N ASP A 624 38.31 -19.29 -4.12
CA ASP A 624 39.72 -19.58 -4.47
C ASP A 624 40.17 -18.73 -5.68
N VAL A 625 41.12 -17.84 -5.45
CA VAL A 625 41.71 -16.96 -6.48
C VAL A 625 42.36 -17.76 -7.61
N ARG A 626 42.80 -19.01 -7.37
CA ARG A 626 43.38 -19.88 -8.40
C ARG A 626 42.33 -20.47 -9.35
N ALA A 627 41.05 -20.39 -9.01
CA ALA A 627 39.98 -20.88 -9.86
C ALA A 627 39.72 -19.95 -11.07
N TRP A 628 40.25 -18.72 -11.08
CA TRP A 628 40.12 -17.80 -12.20
C TRP A 628 40.86 -18.30 -13.44
N PRO A 629 40.28 -18.15 -14.66
CA PRO A 629 41.03 -18.30 -15.90
C PRO A 629 42.25 -17.38 -15.95
N PRO A 630 43.23 -17.66 -16.83
CA PRO A 630 44.37 -16.77 -17.06
C PRO A 630 43.92 -15.32 -17.19
N THR A 631 44.46 -14.45 -16.34
CA THR A 631 44.09 -13.04 -16.29
C THR A 631 45.17 -12.21 -16.96
N LEU A 632 44.80 -11.47 -18.01
CA LEU A 632 45.69 -10.61 -18.76
C LEU A 632 45.44 -9.14 -18.38
N ASP A 633 46.53 -8.43 -18.14
CA ASP A 633 46.54 -7.01 -17.85
C ASP A 633 46.66 -6.19 -19.15
N THR A 634 45.70 -5.29 -19.37
CA THR A 634 45.74 -4.36 -20.51
C THR A 634 46.62 -3.14 -20.30
N ASP A 635 47.16 -2.90 -19.10
CA ASP A 635 48.14 -1.84 -18.87
C ASP A 635 49.55 -2.23 -19.38
N ASP A 636 49.81 -3.54 -19.55
CA ASP A 636 51.06 -4.11 -20.10
C ASP A 636 50.81 -4.88 -21.43
N MET A 637 50.54 -4.13 -22.50
CA MET A 637 50.23 -4.72 -23.83
C MET A 637 51.47 -5.07 -24.67
N ALA A 638 51.32 -6.07 -25.54
CA ALA A 638 52.32 -6.42 -26.56
C ALA A 638 52.59 -5.27 -27.55
N LYS A 639 53.84 -5.11 -27.97
CA LYS A 639 54.29 -4.04 -28.91
C LYS A 639 54.24 -4.44 -30.39
N LYS A 640 53.94 -5.70 -30.71
CA LYS A 640 53.88 -6.22 -32.08
C LYS A 640 52.56 -5.85 -32.77
N LYS A 641 52.58 -5.85 -34.10
CA LYS A 641 51.40 -5.68 -34.95
C LYS A 641 50.73 -7.03 -35.20
N LEU A 642 49.42 -7.01 -35.43
CA LEU A 642 48.66 -8.22 -35.72
C LEU A 642 48.99 -8.68 -37.15
N SER A 643 49.17 -9.99 -37.35
CA SER A 643 49.53 -10.55 -38.66
C SER A 643 48.37 -10.53 -39.66
N SER A 644 47.15 -10.80 -39.20
CA SER A 644 45.92 -10.74 -39.98
C SER A 644 44.73 -10.45 -39.08
N PHE A 645 43.77 -9.68 -39.57
CA PHE A 645 42.49 -9.49 -38.89
C PHE A 645 41.54 -10.65 -39.20
N TYR A 646 40.84 -11.14 -38.18
CA TYR A 646 39.78 -12.13 -38.34
C TYR A 646 38.57 -11.53 -39.04
N ARG A 647 37.97 -12.34 -39.92
CA ARG A 647 36.69 -12.06 -40.57
C ARG A 647 35.79 -13.27 -40.38
N ALA A 648 34.66 -13.08 -39.72
CA ALA A 648 33.74 -14.18 -39.47
C ALA A 648 33.20 -14.77 -40.79
N PRO A 649 33.23 -16.11 -40.98
CA PRO A 649 32.71 -16.76 -42.18
C PRO A 649 31.27 -16.38 -42.56
N THR A 650 30.39 -16.21 -41.58
CA THR A 650 29.01 -15.77 -41.77
C THR A 650 28.64 -14.67 -40.78
N ALA A 651 27.63 -13.86 -41.12
CA ALA A 651 27.14 -12.82 -40.21
C ALA A 651 26.30 -13.39 -39.04
N GLU A 652 25.87 -14.64 -39.13
CA GLU A 652 25.12 -15.34 -38.07
C GLU A 652 26.00 -15.82 -36.91
N MET A 653 27.33 -15.82 -37.09
CA MET A 653 28.25 -16.12 -35.99
C MET A 653 28.15 -15.09 -34.86
N LEU A 654 28.46 -15.55 -33.64
CA LEU A 654 28.44 -14.74 -32.43
C LEU A 654 29.41 -13.55 -32.55
N ALA A 655 28.87 -12.36 -32.33
CA ALA A 655 29.63 -11.15 -32.13
C ALA A 655 29.98 -10.95 -30.66
N TYR A 656 29.05 -11.23 -29.74
CA TYR A 656 29.27 -11.15 -28.29
C TYR A 656 28.21 -11.94 -27.52
N LEU A 657 28.45 -12.16 -26.23
CA LEU A 657 27.45 -12.67 -25.29
C LEU A 657 27.02 -11.57 -24.33
N ASP A 658 25.71 -11.38 -24.22
CA ASP A 658 25.11 -10.43 -23.31
C ASP A 658 24.55 -11.16 -22.09
N PHE A 659 25.14 -10.95 -20.91
CA PHE A 659 24.69 -11.58 -19.68
C PHE A 659 23.88 -10.61 -18.84
N SER A 660 22.70 -11.05 -18.44
CA SER A 660 21.83 -10.30 -17.53
C SER A 660 21.28 -11.21 -16.43
N VAL A 661 21.26 -10.69 -15.22
CA VAL A 661 20.59 -11.33 -14.06
C VAL A 661 19.16 -10.84 -14.03
N SER A 662 18.21 -11.76 -13.95
CA SER A 662 16.78 -11.42 -13.94
C SER A 662 16.40 -10.90 -12.57
N THR A 663 15.23 -10.28 -12.48
CA THR A 663 14.64 -9.94 -11.17
C THR A 663 14.34 -11.18 -10.33
N THR A 664 14.30 -12.36 -10.96
CA THR A 664 14.20 -13.67 -10.30
C THR A 664 15.55 -14.26 -9.87
N GLY A 665 16.66 -13.56 -10.11
CA GLY A 665 18.02 -14.03 -9.79
C GLY A 665 18.61 -15.00 -10.79
N MET A 666 17.85 -15.43 -11.81
CA MET A 666 18.33 -16.30 -12.87
C MET A 666 19.27 -15.54 -13.82
N LEU A 667 20.49 -16.05 -13.97
CA LEU A 667 21.46 -15.58 -14.95
C LEU A 667 21.13 -16.16 -16.33
N ALA A 668 20.99 -15.30 -17.34
CA ALA A 668 20.89 -15.73 -18.74
C ALA A 668 21.98 -15.09 -19.59
N GLY A 669 22.66 -15.90 -20.39
CA GLY A 669 23.52 -15.43 -21.47
C GLY A 669 22.75 -15.38 -22.77
N ILE A 670 22.87 -14.29 -23.51
CA ILE A 670 22.18 -14.07 -24.79
C ILE A 670 23.20 -14.05 -25.91
N LYS A 671 22.95 -14.89 -26.92
CA LYS A 671 23.77 -15.01 -28.13
C LYS A 671 23.45 -13.85 -29.07
N MET A 672 24.39 -12.92 -29.27
CA MET A 672 24.24 -11.81 -30.21
C MET A 672 25.10 -12.04 -31.45
N SER A 673 24.49 -12.20 -32.63
CA SER A 673 25.21 -12.38 -33.90
C SER A 673 25.74 -11.07 -34.48
N HIS A 674 26.70 -11.14 -35.39
CA HIS A 674 27.18 -9.97 -36.13
C HIS A 674 26.08 -9.30 -36.98
N ALA A 675 25.17 -10.09 -37.55
CA ALA A 675 24.01 -9.65 -38.29
C ALA A 675 23.08 -8.82 -37.40
N ALA A 676 22.68 -9.38 -36.24
CA ALA A 676 21.80 -8.70 -35.29
C ALA A 676 22.42 -7.41 -34.75
N THR A 677 23.71 -7.46 -34.40
CA THR A 677 24.51 -6.32 -33.91
C THR A 677 24.49 -5.16 -34.92
N THR A 678 24.77 -5.45 -36.19
CA THR A 678 24.84 -4.42 -37.24
C THR A 678 23.45 -3.90 -37.61
N ALA A 679 22.43 -4.78 -37.62
CA ALA A 679 21.04 -4.40 -37.85
C ALA A 679 20.51 -3.46 -36.75
N LEU A 680 20.83 -3.73 -35.48
CA LEU A 680 20.47 -2.86 -34.35
C LEU A 680 21.04 -1.46 -34.53
N CYS A 681 22.35 -1.35 -34.83
CA CYS A 681 22.98 -0.05 -35.06
C CYS A 681 22.37 0.70 -36.24
N ARG A 682 21.99 -0.01 -37.31
CA ARG A 682 21.31 0.60 -38.46
C ARG A 682 19.94 1.15 -38.08
N SER A 683 19.15 0.37 -37.35
CA SER A 683 17.82 0.79 -36.89
C SER A 683 17.91 2.01 -35.97
N MET A 684 18.82 2.00 -34.99
CA MET A 684 19.06 3.15 -34.10
C MET A 684 19.58 4.38 -34.85
N LYS A 685 20.51 4.19 -35.82
CA LYS A 685 21.02 5.29 -36.65
C LYS A 685 19.89 6.02 -37.36
N GLN A 686 18.95 5.28 -37.94
CA GLN A 686 17.82 5.84 -38.67
C GLN A 686 16.79 6.48 -37.73
N ALA A 687 16.48 5.83 -36.60
CA ALA A 687 15.49 6.34 -35.64
C ALA A 687 15.96 7.62 -34.93
N CYS A 688 17.22 7.66 -34.51
CA CYS A 688 17.80 8.77 -33.75
C CYS A 688 18.54 9.78 -34.64
N GLU A 689 18.50 9.63 -35.97
CA GLU A 689 19.20 10.50 -36.93
C GLU A 689 20.67 10.71 -36.57
N LEU A 690 21.40 9.60 -36.38
CA LEU A 690 22.80 9.64 -35.93
C LEU A 690 23.75 9.83 -37.12
N TYR A 691 24.59 10.85 -37.05
CA TYR A 691 25.59 11.19 -38.07
C TYR A 691 26.86 11.76 -37.45
N PRO A 692 27.98 11.84 -38.20
CA PRO A 692 29.29 12.18 -37.61
C PRO A 692 29.39 13.49 -36.84
N SER A 693 28.56 14.49 -37.16
CA SER A 693 28.52 15.77 -36.43
C SER A 693 27.57 15.79 -35.23
N ARG A 694 26.85 14.69 -34.92
CA ARG A 694 26.03 14.59 -33.71
C ARG A 694 26.90 14.30 -32.49
N HIS A 695 26.54 14.92 -31.37
CA HIS A 695 27.04 14.56 -30.03
C HIS A 695 25.92 13.85 -29.27
N VAL A 696 26.26 12.74 -28.62
CA VAL A 696 25.33 11.96 -27.79
C VAL A 696 25.94 11.79 -26.41
N ALA A 697 25.22 12.19 -25.35
CA ALA A 697 25.66 11.97 -23.98
C ALA A 697 25.07 10.68 -23.42
N LEU A 698 25.91 9.82 -22.86
CA LEU A 698 25.51 8.52 -22.32
C LEU A 698 25.88 8.45 -20.84
N CYS A 699 24.87 8.41 -19.97
CA CYS A 699 25.02 8.14 -18.55
C CYS A 699 24.34 6.81 -18.19
N LEU A 700 24.97 5.73 -18.65
CA LEU A 700 24.46 4.36 -18.60
C LEU A 700 25.58 3.41 -18.23
N ASP A 701 25.23 2.24 -17.69
CA ASP A 701 26.18 1.14 -17.52
C ASP A 701 26.38 0.38 -18.86
N PRO A 702 27.64 0.06 -19.25
CA PRO A 702 27.95 -0.52 -20.55
C PRO A 702 28.05 -2.05 -20.55
N TYR A 703 27.32 -2.76 -19.68
CA TYR A 703 27.54 -4.20 -19.48
C TYR A 703 26.56 -5.11 -20.21
N CYS A 704 25.33 -4.65 -20.43
CA CYS A 704 24.27 -5.41 -21.07
C CYS A 704 23.27 -4.51 -21.80
N GLY A 705 22.46 -5.12 -22.66
CA GLY A 705 21.31 -4.52 -23.31
C GLY A 705 21.63 -3.25 -24.11
N LEU A 706 20.69 -2.31 -24.11
CA LEU A 706 20.80 -1.09 -24.91
C LEU A 706 21.95 -0.18 -24.43
N GLY A 707 22.25 -0.20 -23.12
CA GLY A 707 23.39 0.52 -22.55
C GLY A 707 24.71 0.12 -23.18
N PHE A 708 24.98 -1.19 -23.26
CA PHE A 708 26.17 -1.71 -23.96
C PHE A 708 26.19 -1.30 -25.44
N SER A 709 25.07 -1.45 -26.15
CA SER A 709 25.00 -1.14 -27.59
C SER A 709 25.27 0.34 -27.90
N LEU A 710 24.73 1.25 -27.09
CA LEU A 710 24.98 2.69 -27.20
C LEU A 710 26.44 3.05 -26.90
N TRP A 711 27.04 2.42 -25.87
CA TRP A 711 28.42 2.68 -25.47
C TRP A 711 29.47 2.14 -26.44
N CYS A 712 29.28 0.92 -26.94
CA CYS A 712 30.35 0.22 -27.66
C CYS A 712 30.15 0.18 -29.18
N LEU A 713 28.92 0.21 -29.66
CA LEU A 713 28.60 -0.11 -31.06
C LEU A 713 28.11 1.09 -31.87
N SER A 714 27.18 1.87 -31.31
CA SER A 714 26.40 2.87 -32.05
C SER A 714 27.25 3.97 -32.70
N SER A 715 28.26 4.48 -31.99
CA SER A 715 29.17 5.53 -32.47
C SER A 715 30.13 5.03 -33.54
N VAL A 716 30.64 3.80 -33.41
CA VAL A 716 31.48 3.18 -34.45
C VAL A 716 30.67 2.97 -35.73
N TYR A 717 29.42 2.53 -35.63
CA TYR A 717 28.56 2.36 -36.80
C TYR A 717 28.21 3.72 -37.45
N SER A 718 27.68 4.66 -36.66
CA SER A 718 27.10 5.91 -37.18
C SER A 718 28.12 7.02 -37.40
N GLY A 719 29.22 6.98 -36.66
CA GLY A 719 30.29 7.98 -36.63
C GLY A 719 30.04 9.14 -35.68
N HIS A 720 28.92 9.18 -34.96
CA HIS A 720 28.64 10.27 -34.02
C HIS A 720 29.63 10.25 -32.84
N HIS A 721 29.77 11.38 -32.17
CA HIS A 721 30.63 11.53 -31.00
C HIS A 721 29.85 11.17 -29.73
N SER A 722 30.25 10.09 -29.05
CA SER A 722 29.69 9.68 -27.76
C SER A 722 30.48 10.29 -26.60
N ILE A 723 29.78 11.03 -25.75
CA ILE A 723 30.27 11.60 -24.50
C ILE A 723 29.83 10.65 -23.38
N LEU A 724 30.80 9.93 -22.81
CA LEU A 724 30.59 8.84 -21.87
C LEU A 724 30.74 9.35 -20.44
N ILE A 725 29.72 9.10 -19.61
CA ILE A 725 29.65 9.55 -18.22
C ILE A 725 29.29 8.32 -17.36
N PRO A 726 30.26 7.68 -16.71
CA PRO A 726 29.97 6.56 -15.81
C PRO A 726 28.96 6.98 -14.72
N PRO A 727 27.95 6.15 -14.39
CA PRO A 727 26.98 6.47 -13.34
C PRO A 727 27.63 6.77 -11.97
N SER A 728 28.75 6.12 -11.65
CA SER A 728 29.53 6.37 -10.44
C SER A 728 30.03 7.81 -10.32
N GLU A 729 30.23 8.52 -11.44
CA GLU A 729 30.60 9.95 -11.40
C GLU A 729 29.42 10.84 -10.98
N VAL A 730 28.18 10.41 -11.25
CA VAL A 730 26.95 11.10 -10.84
C VAL A 730 26.67 10.87 -9.36
N GLU A 731 26.97 9.69 -8.84
CA GLU A 731 26.90 9.41 -7.40
C GLU A 731 27.82 10.36 -6.60
N VAL A 732 29.02 10.65 -7.11
CA VAL A 732 29.94 11.62 -6.51
C VAL A 732 29.48 13.07 -6.72
N ASN A 733 28.96 13.39 -7.91
CA ASN A 733 28.48 14.73 -8.25
C ASN A 733 27.18 14.68 -9.06
N PRO A 734 26.00 14.82 -8.42
CA PRO A 734 24.72 14.68 -9.10
C PRO A 734 24.48 15.66 -10.25
N ALA A 735 25.21 16.79 -10.29
CA ALA A 735 25.07 17.80 -11.34
C ALA A 735 25.88 17.49 -12.61
N VAL A 736 26.83 16.55 -12.57
CA VAL A 736 27.84 16.37 -13.62
C VAL A 736 27.22 16.03 -14.98
N TRP A 737 26.21 15.15 -15.00
CA TRP A 737 25.53 14.75 -16.22
C TRP A 737 24.83 15.94 -16.90
N LEU A 738 23.99 16.67 -16.16
CA LEU A 738 23.28 17.83 -16.69
C LEU A 738 24.23 18.97 -17.10
N SER A 739 25.34 19.14 -16.37
CA SER A 739 26.37 20.13 -16.67
C SER A 739 27.08 19.83 -17.98
N ILE A 740 27.43 18.55 -18.23
CA ILE A 740 28.06 18.10 -19.47
C ILE A 740 27.10 18.26 -20.65
N VAL A 741 25.83 17.86 -20.48
CA VAL A 741 24.80 18.04 -21.51
C VAL A 741 24.68 19.51 -21.90
N SER A 742 24.65 20.41 -20.92
CA SER A 742 24.64 21.86 -21.16
C SER A 742 25.92 22.37 -21.84
N GLN A 743 27.09 21.99 -21.33
CA GLN A 743 28.40 22.48 -21.80
C GLN A 743 28.66 22.12 -23.27
N TYR A 744 28.37 20.86 -23.64
CA TYR A 744 28.56 20.36 -24.99
C TYR A 744 27.35 20.60 -25.91
N LYS A 745 26.31 21.28 -25.40
CA LYS A 745 25.03 21.57 -26.11
C LYS A 745 24.44 20.30 -26.73
N VAL A 746 24.43 19.22 -25.95
CA VAL A 746 24.02 17.90 -26.39
C VAL A 746 22.52 17.87 -26.64
N ARG A 747 22.14 17.44 -27.84
CA ARG A 747 20.73 17.31 -28.24
C ARG A 747 20.10 16.03 -27.72
N ASP A 748 20.84 14.92 -27.79
CA ASP A 748 20.35 13.57 -27.53
C ASP A 748 21.15 12.96 -26.37
N THR A 749 20.46 12.61 -25.29
CA THR A 749 21.07 12.07 -24.06
C THR A 749 20.31 10.84 -23.58
N PHE A 750 21.04 9.90 -22.98
CA PHE A 750 20.49 8.64 -22.48
C PHE A 750 20.92 8.40 -21.03
N CYS A 751 19.99 7.97 -20.19
CA CYS A 751 20.26 7.67 -18.79
C CYS A 751 19.42 6.48 -18.27
N SER A 752 19.76 5.95 -17.10
CA SER A 752 18.94 4.96 -16.39
C SER A 752 17.98 5.64 -15.42
N TYR A 753 16.98 4.90 -14.92
CA TYR A 753 16.11 5.41 -13.85
C TYR A 753 16.91 5.77 -12.58
N GLY A 754 17.93 4.98 -12.22
CA GLY A 754 18.79 5.29 -11.08
C GLY A 754 19.50 6.64 -11.22
N VAL A 755 20.06 6.94 -12.39
CA VAL A 755 20.68 8.26 -12.66
C VAL A 755 19.67 9.39 -12.57
N MET A 756 18.48 9.21 -13.17
CA MET A 756 17.39 10.18 -13.10
C MET A 756 16.96 10.47 -11.65
N GLU A 757 16.86 9.42 -10.83
CA GLU A 757 16.51 9.51 -9.42
C GLU A 757 17.58 10.24 -8.59
N LEU A 758 18.85 9.87 -8.76
CA LEU A 758 19.99 10.54 -8.11
C LEU A 758 20.01 12.04 -8.42
N CYS A 759 19.81 12.43 -9.68
CA CYS A 759 19.73 13.83 -10.06
C CYS A 759 18.49 14.53 -9.47
N THR A 760 17.32 13.87 -9.48
CA THR A 760 16.09 14.46 -8.95
C THR A 760 16.18 14.71 -7.45
N LYS A 761 16.64 13.71 -6.67
CA LYS A 761 16.82 13.81 -5.22
C LYS A 761 17.95 14.78 -4.86
N GLY A 762 19.13 14.59 -5.48
CA GLY A 762 20.34 15.35 -5.14
C GLY A 762 20.32 16.83 -5.55
N LEU A 763 19.55 17.20 -6.58
CA LEU A 763 19.55 18.57 -7.11
C LEU A 763 18.27 19.36 -6.82
N ALA A 764 17.29 18.78 -6.13
CA ALA A 764 15.98 19.41 -5.88
C ALA A 764 16.07 20.85 -5.36
N THR A 765 16.99 21.11 -4.43
CA THR A 765 17.21 22.43 -3.81
C THR A 765 18.19 23.32 -4.57
N SER A 766 18.94 22.77 -5.53
CA SER A 766 20.08 23.44 -6.19
C SER A 766 19.77 23.99 -7.58
N VAL A 767 18.55 23.78 -8.11
CA VAL A 767 18.16 24.21 -9.47
C VAL A 767 18.40 25.71 -9.70
N GLY A 768 18.06 26.56 -8.74
CA GLY A 768 18.29 28.01 -8.84
C GLY A 768 19.77 28.38 -8.96
N LEU A 769 20.63 27.72 -8.16
CA LEU A 769 22.09 27.91 -8.20
C LEU A 769 22.68 27.43 -9.53
N LEU A 770 22.21 26.29 -10.06
CA LEU A 770 22.66 25.77 -11.35
C LEU A 770 22.33 26.73 -12.49
N LYS A 771 21.15 27.37 -12.44
CA LYS A 771 20.77 28.41 -13.40
C LYS A 771 21.69 29.63 -13.33
N GLN A 772 22.03 30.11 -12.13
CA GLN A 772 22.97 31.22 -11.94
C GLN A 772 24.38 30.88 -12.44
N ARG A 773 24.78 29.61 -12.37
CA ARG A 773 26.04 29.10 -12.94
C ARG A 773 25.99 28.90 -14.48
N GLY A 774 24.88 29.23 -15.12
CA GLY A 774 24.72 29.19 -16.58
C GLY A 774 24.33 27.83 -17.16
N LEU A 775 23.87 26.86 -16.35
CA LEU A 775 23.40 25.57 -16.85
C LEU A 775 22.09 25.76 -17.63
N ASN A 776 22.07 25.30 -18.89
CA ASN A 776 20.93 25.41 -19.81
C ASN A 776 20.69 24.10 -20.58
N LEU A 777 19.50 23.53 -20.41
CA LEU A 777 19.04 22.28 -21.03
C LEU A 777 18.12 22.50 -22.24
N ALA A 778 17.92 23.74 -22.70
CA ALA A 778 17.05 24.05 -23.86
C ALA A 778 17.52 23.41 -25.19
N CYS A 779 18.78 22.98 -25.26
CA CYS A 779 19.32 22.25 -26.41
C CYS A 779 18.84 20.79 -26.49
N VAL A 780 18.40 20.21 -25.37
CA VAL A 780 17.98 18.81 -25.28
C VAL A 780 16.66 18.63 -26.00
N ARG A 781 16.66 17.74 -27.01
CA ARG A 781 15.46 17.34 -27.76
C ARG A 781 15.03 15.93 -27.43
N THR A 782 15.99 15.07 -27.07
CA THR A 782 15.72 13.68 -26.71
C THR A 782 16.51 13.34 -25.45
N CYS A 783 15.82 12.99 -24.38
CA CYS A 783 16.34 12.46 -23.13
C CYS A 783 15.66 11.12 -22.88
N VAL A 784 16.28 10.04 -23.35
CA VAL A 784 15.70 8.70 -23.28
C VAL A 784 16.16 8.02 -22.01
N VAL A 785 15.21 7.60 -21.19
CA VAL A 785 15.47 6.73 -20.05
C VAL A 785 15.42 5.29 -20.50
N VAL A 786 16.57 4.62 -20.45
CA VAL A 786 16.70 3.21 -20.84
C VAL A 786 16.07 2.33 -19.77
N ALA A 787 15.04 1.59 -20.16
CA ALA A 787 14.27 0.71 -19.29
C ALA A 787 13.98 -0.64 -19.97
N GLU A 788 13.89 -1.68 -19.14
CA GLU A 788 13.37 -3.00 -19.52
C GLU A 788 12.01 -3.26 -18.84
N GLU A 789 11.52 -2.34 -18.01
CA GLU A 789 10.29 -2.46 -17.21
C GLU A 789 9.22 -1.44 -17.61
N ARG A 790 8.09 -1.47 -16.90
CA ARG A 790 7.02 -0.46 -17.06
C ARG A 790 7.59 0.95 -16.83
N PRO A 791 7.31 1.93 -17.71
CA PRO A 791 7.78 3.30 -17.53
C PRO A 791 7.36 3.93 -16.18
N ARG A 792 8.33 4.51 -15.45
CA ARG A 792 8.11 5.18 -14.15
C ARG A 792 7.57 6.61 -14.32
N VAL A 793 6.28 6.73 -14.66
CA VAL A 793 5.63 8.00 -15.00
C VAL A 793 5.83 9.10 -13.96
N HIS A 794 5.72 8.78 -12.67
CA HIS A 794 5.89 9.75 -11.58
C HIS A 794 7.31 10.33 -11.53
N LEU A 795 8.34 9.49 -11.65
CA LEU A 795 9.73 9.92 -11.64
C LEU A 795 10.05 10.81 -12.85
N SER A 796 9.65 10.39 -14.06
CA SER A 796 9.86 11.16 -15.29
C SER A 796 9.13 12.52 -15.28
N THR A 797 7.92 12.57 -14.71
CA THR A 797 7.16 13.81 -14.55
C THR A 797 7.83 14.75 -13.54
N SER A 798 8.25 14.23 -12.39
CA SER A 798 8.96 15.00 -11.35
C SER A 798 10.28 15.57 -11.86
N PHE A 799 11.08 14.75 -12.56
CA PHE A 799 12.32 15.19 -13.20
C PHE A 799 12.07 16.33 -14.20
N SER A 800 11.11 16.15 -15.11
CA SER A 800 10.75 17.16 -16.13
C SER A 800 10.30 18.47 -15.49
N LYS A 801 9.46 18.39 -14.45
CA LYS A 801 8.97 19.57 -13.72
C LYS A 801 10.11 20.29 -13.01
N LEU A 802 10.98 19.55 -12.31
CA LEU A 802 12.10 20.11 -11.55
C LEU A 802 13.07 20.88 -12.43
N PHE A 803 13.46 20.31 -13.57
CA PHE A 803 14.47 20.90 -14.47
C PHE A 803 13.90 21.80 -15.57
N SER A 804 12.57 22.01 -15.60
CA SER A 804 11.92 22.97 -16.51
C SER A 804 12.49 24.38 -16.38
N GLY A 805 12.87 24.81 -15.17
CA GLY A 805 13.50 26.10 -14.90
C GLY A 805 14.88 26.30 -15.54
N LEU A 806 15.55 25.19 -15.93
CA LEU A 806 16.82 25.15 -16.68
C LEU A 806 16.60 25.00 -18.19
N GLY A 807 15.35 24.99 -18.67
CA GLY A 807 15.01 24.89 -20.09
C GLY A 807 14.74 23.47 -20.60
N LEU A 808 14.71 22.46 -19.73
CA LEU A 808 14.36 21.09 -20.15
C LEU A 808 12.87 21.03 -20.54
N SER A 809 12.59 20.67 -21.79
CA SER A 809 11.22 20.44 -22.26
C SER A 809 10.70 19.08 -21.76
N PRO A 810 9.48 19.00 -21.19
CA PRO A 810 8.86 17.73 -20.84
C PRO A 810 8.74 16.76 -22.04
N ARG A 811 8.57 17.29 -23.26
CA ARG A 811 8.52 16.50 -24.50
C ARG A 811 9.85 15.81 -24.83
N ALA A 812 10.96 16.32 -24.30
CA ALA A 812 12.25 15.71 -24.54
C ALA A 812 12.43 14.42 -23.72
N VAL A 813 11.76 14.30 -22.57
CA VAL A 813 11.90 13.15 -21.68
C VAL A 813 11.00 12.02 -22.16
N SER A 814 11.60 10.88 -22.42
CA SER A 814 10.93 9.68 -22.93
C SER A 814 11.60 8.43 -22.38
N THR A 815 11.10 7.26 -22.77
CA THR A 815 11.67 5.96 -22.38
C THR A 815 11.91 5.10 -23.60
N SER A 816 12.63 3.99 -23.39
CA SER A 816 12.82 2.94 -24.38
C SER A 816 12.31 1.62 -23.83
N PHE A 817 12.04 0.66 -24.71
CA PHE A 817 11.79 -0.71 -24.32
C PHE A 817 12.68 -1.66 -25.10
N GLY A 818 13.42 -2.47 -24.36
CA GLY A 818 14.15 -3.63 -24.84
C GLY A 818 14.04 -4.76 -23.82
N CYS A 819 14.43 -5.95 -24.22
CA CYS A 819 14.49 -7.12 -23.35
C CYS A 819 15.67 -8.01 -23.76
N ARG A 820 15.82 -9.13 -23.06
CA ARG A 820 16.89 -10.12 -23.30
C ARG A 820 16.91 -10.64 -24.74
N ILE A 821 15.75 -10.79 -25.36
CA ILE A 821 15.63 -11.40 -26.68
C ILE A 821 15.73 -10.36 -27.80
N ASN A 822 15.42 -9.10 -27.50
CA ASN A 822 15.63 -7.99 -28.41
C ASN A 822 16.05 -6.75 -27.63
N VAL A 823 17.31 -6.35 -27.83
CA VAL A 823 17.98 -5.27 -27.10
C VAL A 823 17.28 -3.91 -27.24
N ALA A 824 16.54 -3.68 -28.33
CA ALA A 824 15.78 -2.45 -28.53
C ALA A 824 14.57 -2.69 -29.45
N ILE A 825 13.37 -2.68 -28.86
CA ILE A 825 12.09 -2.80 -29.57
C ILE A 825 11.54 -1.40 -29.84
N CYS A 826 11.52 -0.57 -28.79
CA CYS A 826 11.02 0.80 -28.84
C CYS A 826 12.12 1.79 -28.41
N LEU A 827 12.27 2.87 -29.18
CA LEU A 827 13.20 3.96 -28.89
C LEU A 827 12.68 5.28 -29.44
N GLN A 828 12.60 6.30 -28.58
CA GLN A 828 12.17 7.63 -29.01
C GLN A 828 13.30 8.34 -29.77
N GLY A 829 13.01 8.76 -31.01
CA GLY A 829 13.88 9.64 -31.80
C GLY A 829 13.33 11.06 -31.88
N ALA A 830 14.17 12.04 -32.22
CA ALA A 830 13.80 13.47 -32.22
C ALA A 830 12.70 13.86 -33.22
N SER A 831 12.44 13.04 -34.24
CA SER A 831 11.37 13.20 -35.24
C SER A 831 10.16 12.30 -34.97
N SER A 832 10.07 11.76 -33.75
CA SER A 832 8.95 10.92 -33.32
C SER A 832 7.80 11.78 -32.77
N PRO A 833 6.55 11.30 -32.86
CA PRO A 833 5.42 11.99 -32.22
C PRO A 833 5.61 12.07 -30.70
N ASP A 834 4.95 13.03 -30.05
CA ASP A 834 4.97 13.15 -28.60
C ASP A 834 4.47 11.84 -27.94
N PRO A 835 5.15 11.32 -26.89
CA PRO A 835 4.76 10.07 -26.23
C PRO A 835 3.34 10.14 -25.70
N SER A 836 2.55 9.11 -25.98
CA SER A 836 1.16 9.04 -25.52
C SER A 836 1.07 8.58 -24.06
N THR A 837 0.13 9.15 -23.31
CA THR A 837 -0.20 8.73 -21.94
C THR A 837 -1.67 8.33 -21.89
N VAL A 838 -1.96 7.20 -21.27
CA VAL A 838 -3.29 6.64 -21.13
C VAL A 838 -3.57 6.28 -19.68
N TYR A 839 -4.86 6.24 -19.33
CA TYR A 839 -5.32 5.76 -18.04
C TYR A 839 -6.12 4.49 -18.25
N VAL A 840 -5.78 3.43 -17.53
CA VAL A 840 -6.41 2.11 -17.66
C VAL A 840 -7.04 1.68 -16.35
N ASP A 841 -8.17 0.97 -16.41
CA ASP A 841 -8.82 0.40 -15.22
C ASP A 841 -8.03 -0.81 -14.70
N LEU A 842 -7.51 -0.73 -13.47
CA LEU A 842 -6.83 -1.84 -12.78
C LEU A 842 -7.70 -3.10 -12.69
N ARG A 843 -9.03 -2.96 -12.59
CA ARG A 843 -9.95 -4.09 -12.49
C ARG A 843 -10.10 -4.84 -13.81
N ALA A 844 -9.96 -4.14 -14.93
CA ALA A 844 -9.91 -4.75 -16.25
C ALA A 844 -8.55 -5.44 -16.45
N LEU A 845 -7.45 -4.77 -16.09
CA LEU A 845 -6.10 -5.31 -16.23
C LEU A 845 -5.91 -6.65 -15.53
N ARG A 846 -6.43 -6.81 -14.31
CA ARG A 846 -6.34 -8.07 -13.58
C ARG A 846 -7.07 -9.26 -14.21
N ASN A 847 -7.91 -8.98 -15.21
CA ASN A 847 -8.63 -9.97 -16.02
C ASN A 847 -8.10 -10.02 -17.47
N ASP A 848 -6.84 -9.61 -17.67
CA ASP A 848 -6.16 -9.56 -18.98
C ASP A 848 -6.89 -8.70 -20.03
N ARG A 849 -7.59 -7.65 -19.58
CA ARG A 849 -8.30 -6.71 -20.43
C ARG A 849 -7.76 -5.30 -20.24
N VAL A 850 -7.81 -4.53 -21.32
CA VAL A 850 -7.45 -3.12 -21.31
C VAL A 850 -8.72 -2.32 -21.52
N THR A 851 -9.07 -1.51 -20.52
CA THR A 851 -10.19 -0.58 -20.60
C THR A 851 -9.66 0.81 -20.27
N LEU A 852 -9.77 1.71 -21.24
CA LEU A 852 -9.36 3.10 -21.06
C LEU A 852 -10.38 3.82 -20.18
N VAL A 853 -9.89 4.62 -19.25
CA VAL A 853 -10.68 5.46 -18.36
C VAL A 853 -10.15 6.88 -18.41
N GLU A 854 -10.91 7.82 -17.85
CA GLU A 854 -10.45 9.20 -17.74
C GLU A 854 -9.44 9.36 -16.59
N ARG A 855 -8.62 10.41 -16.68
CA ARG A 855 -7.70 10.79 -15.61
C ARG A 855 -8.48 11.06 -14.32
N GLY A 856 -8.08 10.39 -13.24
CA GLY A 856 -8.70 10.55 -11.93
C GLY A 856 -9.92 9.66 -11.69
N ALA A 857 -10.26 8.77 -12.63
CA ALA A 857 -11.23 7.73 -12.38
C ALA A 857 -10.77 6.83 -11.21
N PRO A 858 -11.69 6.31 -10.38
CA PRO A 858 -11.33 5.38 -9.31
C PRO A 858 -10.59 4.17 -9.85
N HIS A 859 -9.48 3.77 -9.20
CA HIS A 859 -8.61 2.67 -9.63
C HIS A 859 -7.97 2.85 -11.03
N SER A 860 -7.85 4.08 -11.53
CA SER A 860 -7.12 4.36 -12.76
C SER A 860 -5.61 4.19 -12.55
N LEU A 861 -4.97 3.44 -13.43
CA LEU A 861 -3.51 3.34 -13.54
C LEU A 861 -3.03 4.19 -14.72
N CYS A 862 -2.07 5.08 -14.46
CA CYS A 862 -1.44 5.90 -15.49
C CYS A 862 -0.32 5.10 -16.18
N LEU A 863 -0.38 4.96 -17.50
CA LEU A 863 0.65 4.33 -18.31
C LEU A 863 1.12 5.29 -19.40
N THR A 864 2.43 5.35 -19.61
CA THR A 864 3.04 6.10 -20.71
C THR A 864 3.62 5.14 -21.73
N GLU A 865 3.57 5.54 -22.99
CA GLU A 865 4.16 4.83 -24.11
C GLU A 865 5.63 4.50 -23.86
N SER A 866 6.02 3.27 -24.20
CA SER A 866 7.38 2.75 -23.97
C SER A 866 8.41 3.18 -25.03
N GLY A 867 8.07 4.18 -25.84
CA GLY A 867 8.81 4.69 -26.98
C GLY A 867 8.26 4.21 -28.34
N LYS A 868 8.79 4.78 -29.42
CA LYS A 868 8.40 4.45 -30.79
C LYS A 868 9.06 3.15 -31.29
N LEU A 869 8.31 2.30 -32.00
CA LEU A 869 8.85 1.10 -32.65
C LEU A 869 10.02 1.45 -33.59
N LEU A 870 11.13 0.75 -33.39
CA LEU A 870 12.33 0.93 -34.21
C LEU A 870 12.11 0.44 -35.66
N PRO A 871 12.80 1.05 -36.65
CA PRO A 871 12.74 0.56 -38.03
C PRO A 871 13.05 -0.94 -38.15
N GLY A 872 12.24 -1.66 -38.93
CA GLY A 872 12.28 -3.11 -39.16
C GLY A 872 11.83 -3.98 -37.98
N VAL A 873 11.27 -3.39 -36.91
CA VAL A 873 10.64 -4.14 -35.82
C VAL A 873 9.15 -4.34 -36.12
N LYS A 874 8.67 -5.57 -36.00
CA LYS A 874 7.24 -5.91 -35.95
C LYS A 874 6.89 -6.44 -34.57
N VAL A 875 5.75 -6.01 -34.04
CA VAL A 875 5.21 -6.43 -32.75
C VAL A 875 3.78 -6.89 -32.89
N ILE A 876 3.44 -7.97 -32.21
CA ILE A 876 2.08 -8.43 -32.00
C ILE A 876 1.83 -8.66 -30.51
N ILE A 877 0.57 -8.65 -30.11
CA ILE A 877 0.16 -9.08 -28.77
C ILE A 877 -0.47 -10.46 -28.88
N ALA A 878 0.05 -11.42 -28.12
CA ALA A 878 -0.41 -12.80 -28.10
C ALA A 878 -0.80 -13.23 -26.69
N ASN A 879 -1.79 -14.10 -26.57
CA ASN A 879 -2.10 -14.71 -25.28
C ASN A 879 -0.99 -15.73 -24.94
N PRO A 880 -0.33 -15.63 -23.77
CA PRO A 880 0.86 -16.42 -23.47
C PRO A 880 0.59 -17.94 -23.35
N ASP A 881 -0.65 -18.32 -23.02
CA ASP A 881 -1.04 -19.72 -22.79
C ASP A 881 -1.58 -20.37 -24.07
N THR A 882 -2.52 -19.70 -24.74
CA THR A 882 -3.20 -20.22 -25.94
C THR A 882 -2.45 -19.94 -27.24
N LYS A 883 -1.44 -19.05 -27.21
CA LYS A 883 -0.68 -18.57 -28.39
C LYS A 883 -1.57 -18.01 -29.51
N GLY A 884 -2.76 -17.53 -29.16
CA GLY A 884 -3.68 -16.84 -30.08
C GLY A 884 -3.39 -15.34 -30.14
N GLN A 885 -3.61 -14.73 -31.31
CA GLN A 885 -3.43 -13.28 -31.47
C GLN A 885 -4.52 -12.50 -30.74
N CYS A 886 -4.12 -11.53 -29.92
CA CYS A 886 -5.02 -10.68 -29.14
C CYS A 886 -5.54 -9.48 -29.94
N GLY A 887 -6.67 -8.92 -29.50
CA GLY A 887 -7.13 -7.60 -29.93
C GLY A 887 -6.45 -6.48 -29.13
N ASP A 888 -6.62 -5.23 -29.56
CA ASP A 888 -6.13 -4.04 -28.85
C ASP A 888 -6.78 -3.80 -27.46
N SER A 889 -7.94 -4.42 -27.21
CA SER A 889 -8.64 -4.43 -25.92
C SER A 889 -8.12 -5.46 -24.89
N HIS A 890 -7.08 -6.21 -25.23
CA HIS A 890 -6.55 -7.28 -24.39
C HIS A 890 -5.13 -6.98 -23.92
N LEU A 891 -4.84 -7.40 -22.70
CA LEU A 891 -3.48 -7.52 -22.20
C LEU A 891 -2.93 -8.88 -22.66
N GLY A 892 -1.73 -8.91 -23.22
CA GLY A 892 -1.09 -10.15 -23.62
C GLY A 892 0.42 -10.00 -23.66
N GLU A 893 1.10 -11.08 -24.00
CA GLU A 893 2.54 -11.07 -24.18
C GLU A 893 2.91 -10.34 -25.48
N ILE A 894 3.90 -9.46 -25.38
CA ILE A 894 4.49 -8.78 -26.53
C ILE A 894 5.39 -9.77 -27.25
N TRP A 895 5.09 -10.08 -28.50
CA TRP A 895 5.95 -10.90 -29.36
C TRP A 895 6.57 -10.02 -30.43
N VAL A 896 7.86 -10.24 -30.72
CA VAL A 896 8.66 -9.36 -31.57
C VAL A 896 9.36 -10.12 -32.68
N GLN A 897 9.31 -9.57 -33.89
CA GLN A 897 10.08 -10.02 -35.04
C GLN A 897 10.93 -8.84 -35.53
N ALA A 898 12.26 -8.99 -35.48
CA ALA A 898 13.18 -7.97 -35.98
C ALA A 898 14.49 -8.61 -36.50
N PRO A 899 15.18 -7.98 -37.47
CA PRO A 899 16.50 -8.42 -37.92
C PRO A 899 17.58 -8.41 -36.82
N HIS A 900 17.33 -7.69 -35.73
CA HIS A 900 18.21 -7.59 -34.56
C HIS A 900 17.69 -8.32 -33.32
N ASN A 901 16.81 -9.31 -33.50
CA ASN A 901 16.56 -10.30 -32.47
C ASN A 901 17.86 -11.06 -32.14
N ALA A 902 18.04 -11.43 -30.88
CA ALA A 902 19.12 -12.30 -30.46
C ALA A 902 18.96 -13.70 -31.07
N SER A 903 20.07 -14.43 -31.21
CA SER A 903 20.13 -15.74 -31.87
C SER A 903 19.75 -16.91 -30.94
N GLY A 904 19.61 -16.67 -29.63
CA GLY A 904 19.25 -17.70 -28.65
C GLY A 904 19.81 -17.46 -27.26
N TYR A 905 19.45 -18.31 -26.31
CA TYR A 905 20.11 -18.38 -25.00
C TYR A 905 21.44 -19.16 -25.10
N PHE A 906 22.38 -18.82 -24.23
CA PHE A 906 23.63 -19.54 -24.01
C PHE A 906 23.47 -20.50 -22.83
N THR A 907 23.65 -21.80 -23.08
CA THR A 907 23.53 -22.87 -22.06
C THR A 907 24.79 -23.75 -22.05
N LEU A 908 25.11 -24.28 -20.86
CA LEU A 908 26.33 -25.08 -20.59
C LEU A 908 26.30 -26.46 -21.26
N TYR A 909 25.14 -27.10 -21.23
CA TYR A 909 24.81 -28.22 -22.10
C TYR A 909 24.38 -27.56 -23.40
N GLY A 910 24.92 -27.96 -24.55
CA GLY A 910 24.62 -27.34 -25.85
C GLY A 910 23.12 -27.31 -26.16
N ASP A 911 22.74 -26.98 -27.39
CA ASP A 911 21.34 -27.02 -27.83
C ASP A 911 20.80 -28.48 -27.82
N ASP A 912 20.68 -29.09 -26.65
CA ASP A 912 20.29 -30.47 -26.40
C ASP A 912 18.77 -30.47 -26.18
N PRO A 913 17.97 -30.91 -27.15
CA PRO A 913 16.51 -30.85 -27.09
C PRO A 913 15.91 -31.70 -25.96
N ALA A 914 16.72 -32.53 -25.30
CA ALA A 914 16.27 -33.56 -24.36
C ALA A 914 16.57 -33.25 -22.87
N GLY A 915 17.45 -32.30 -22.54
CA GLY A 915 17.98 -32.15 -21.16
C GLY A 915 17.56 -30.89 -20.40
N ALA A 916 17.40 -29.76 -21.10
CA ALA A 916 16.75 -28.56 -20.57
C ALA A 916 15.51 -28.38 -21.42
N GLY A 917 14.34 -28.65 -20.84
CA GLY A 917 13.11 -29.00 -21.56
C GLY A 917 12.81 -28.16 -22.81
N ALA A 918 12.04 -28.75 -23.73
CA ALA A 918 11.55 -28.22 -25.00
C ALA A 918 11.01 -26.75 -25.02
N ALA A 919 10.99 -26.06 -23.87
CA ALA A 919 10.72 -24.64 -23.69
C ALA A 919 11.79 -23.69 -24.27
N SER A 920 13.09 -24.01 -24.29
CA SER A 920 14.12 -23.03 -24.73
C SER A 920 14.09 -22.71 -26.24
N VAL A 921 13.72 -23.68 -27.06
CA VAL A 921 13.58 -23.55 -28.53
C VAL A 921 12.30 -22.79 -28.91
N ASP A 922 11.29 -22.75 -28.02
CA ASP A 922 10.00 -22.11 -28.27
C ASP A 922 10.07 -20.56 -28.16
N HIS A 923 11.04 -19.99 -27.42
CA HIS A 923 11.08 -18.53 -27.18
C HIS A 923 11.50 -17.68 -28.39
N PHE A 924 12.37 -18.16 -29.29
CA PHE A 924 12.93 -17.35 -30.39
C PHE A 924 12.25 -17.62 -31.74
N ASN A 925 11.49 -18.70 -31.85
CA ASN A 925 10.86 -19.15 -33.10
C ASN A 925 9.40 -19.57 -32.87
N SER A 926 8.70 -18.82 -32.01
CA SER A 926 7.30 -19.05 -31.68
C SER A 926 6.39 -18.69 -32.85
N ARG A 927 5.30 -19.43 -33.00
CA ARG A 927 4.28 -19.20 -34.03
C ARG A 927 2.92 -19.06 -33.39
N LEU A 928 2.13 -18.14 -33.93
CA LEU A 928 0.74 -18.00 -33.54
C LEU A 928 -0.05 -19.25 -33.96
N VAL A 929 -1.02 -19.63 -33.14
CA VAL A 929 -2.01 -20.67 -33.49
C VAL A 929 -3.11 -20.10 -34.39
N THR A 930 -3.33 -18.78 -34.35
CA THR A 930 -4.39 -18.07 -35.08
C THR A 930 -3.89 -16.70 -35.57
N GLY A 931 -4.38 -16.23 -36.71
CA GLY A 931 -3.85 -15.03 -37.36
C GLY A 931 -2.72 -15.36 -38.32
N THR A 932 -1.59 -14.63 -38.23
CA THR A 932 -0.44 -14.83 -39.12
C THR A 932 0.42 -16.01 -38.66
N THR A 933 -0.06 -17.24 -38.88
CA THR A 933 0.61 -18.48 -38.43
C THR A 933 1.91 -18.80 -39.18
N GLY A 934 2.11 -18.21 -40.37
CA GLY A 934 3.27 -18.41 -41.23
C GLY A 934 4.54 -17.66 -40.79
N GLU A 935 4.42 -16.65 -39.93
CA GLU A 935 5.56 -15.88 -39.41
C GLU A 935 6.02 -16.42 -38.06
N ALA A 936 7.32 -16.30 -37.80
CA ALA A 936 7.92 -16.64 -36.52
C ALA A 936 8.25 -15.37 -35.74
N TYR A 937 7.95 -15.40 -34.45
CA TYR A 937 8.18 -14.31 -33.52
C TYR A 937 8.98 -14.79 -32.32
N ALA A 938 9.69 -13.85 -31.72
CA ALA A 938 10.33 -14.06 -30.43
C ALA A 938 9.43 -13.58 -29.29
N ARG A 939 9.28 -14.41 -28.26
CA ARG A 939 8.46 -14.20 -27.06
C ARG A 939 9.21 -13.34 -26.06
N THR A 940 8.82 -12.07 -25.86
CA THR A 940 9.61 -11.17 -25.01
C THR A 940 9.56 -11.51 -23.52
N GLY A 941 8.55 -12.24 -23.05
CA GLY A 941 8.28 -12.44 -21.62
C GLY A 941 7.66 -11.21 -20.93
N TYR A 942 7.25 -10.17 -21.67
CA TYR A 942 6.61 -8.97 -21.12
C TYR A 942 5.16 -8.85 -21.56
N LEU A 943 4.31 -8.50 -20.62
CA LEU A 943 2.91 -8.18 -20.86
C LEU A 943 2.75 -6.72 -21.27
N GLY A 944 1.91 -6.48 -22.27
CA GLY A 944 1.56 -5.16 -22.74
C GLY A 944 0.40 -5.17 -23.71
N PHE A 945 0.11 -4.00 -24.26
CA PHE A 945 -0.92 -3.81 -25.28
C PHE A 945 -0.50 -2.75 -26.28
N LEU A 946 -1.19 -2.74 -27.43
CA LEU A 946 -1.00 -1.76 -28.48
C LEU A 946 -2.20 -0.81 -28.50
N ARG A 947 -1.94 0.47 -28.75
CA ARG A 947 -2.99 1.46 -28.97
C ARG A 947 -2.64 2.35 -30.14
N ARG A 948 -3.59 2.47 -31.06
CA ARG A 948 -3.52 3.48 -32.12
C ARG A 948 -3.84 4.85 -31.54
N THR A 949 -2.92 5.78 -31.72
CA THR A 949 -3.02 7.17 -31.25
C THR A 949 -3.54 8.08 -32.37
N GLU A 950 -3.95 9.30 -32.03
CA GLU A 950 -4.37 10.30 -33.02
C GLU A 950 -3.19 10.96 -33.74
N SER A 951 -1.97 10.74 -33.24
CA SER A 951 -0.75 11.26 -33.84
C SER A 951 -0.47 10.57 -35.17
N VAL A 952 -0.11 11.37 -36.18
CA VAL A 952 0.27 10.87 -37.51
C VAL A 952 1.79 10.73 -37.59
N GLN A 953 2.24 9.62 -38.14
CA GLN A 953 3.63 9.34 -38.40
C GLN A 953 4.12 10.08 -39.66
N SER A 954 5.44 10.11 -39.88
CA SER A 954 6.03 10.77 -41.06
C SER A 954 5.63 10.16 -42.41
N ASP A 955 5.13 8.92 -42.40
CA ASP A 955 4.63 8.19 -43.57
C ASP A 955 3.13 8.44 -43.84
N GLY A 956 2.46 9.22 -42.99
CA GLY A 956 1.04 9.55 -43.11
C GLY A 956 0.09 8.59 -42.39
N GLU A 957 0.59 7.50 -41.82
CA GLU A 957 -0.20 6.53 -41.06
C GLU A 957 -0.37 6.95 -39.59
N LEU A 958 -1.41 6.45 -38.93
CA LEU A 958 -1.59 6.68 -37.49
C LEU A 958 -0.51 5.95 -36.68
N HIS A 959 -0.09 6.57 -35.58
CA HIS A 959 0.96 6.04 -34.72
C HIS A 959 0.42 4.96 -33.77
N ASP A 960 0.96 3.75 -33.87
CA ASP A 960 0.67 2.65 -32.96
C ASP A 960 1.68 2.66 -31.80
N ALA A 961 1.20 3.01 -30.61
CA ALA A 961 1.98 3.09 -29.39
C ALA A 961 2.00 1.75 -28.64
N VAL A 962 3.17 1.38 -28.12
CA VAL A 962 3.39 0.18 -27.31
C VAL A 962 3.36 0.57 -25.83
N PHE A 963 2.54 -0.11 -25.04
CA PHE A 963 2.46 0.08 -23.59
C PHE A 963 2.88 -1.20 -22.87
N VAL A 964 4.05 -1.17 -22.24
CA VAL A 964 4.53 -2.26 -21.39
C VAL A 964 3.91 -2.14 -20.01
N VAL A 965 3.32 -3.23 -19.52
CA VAL A 965 2.66 -3.30 -18.21
C VAL A 965 3.52 -4.04 -17.19
N GLY A 966 4.31 -5.04 -17.59
CA GLY A 966 5.28 -5.69 -16.68
C GLY A 966 5.75 -7.05 -17.17
N ALA A 967 6.75 -7.62 -16.50
CA ALA A 967 7.26 -8.96 -16.82
C ALA A 967 6.22 -10.03 -16.45
N LEU A 968 6.01 -10.99 -17.34
CA LEU A 968 5.06 -12.10 -17.15
C LEU A 968 5.45 -12.96 -15.94
N GLU A 969 6.74 -13.27 -15.80
CA GLU A 969 7.29 -14.11 -14.73
C GLU A 969 7.17 -13.47 -13.33
N GLU A 970 7.02 -12.15 -13.25
CA GLU A 970 6.83 -11.44 -11.99
C GLU A 970 5.37 -11.33 -11.58
N THR A 971 4.43 -11.64 -12.47
CA THR A 971 3.02 -11.44 -12.16
C THR A 971 2.55 -12.39 -11.07
N VAL A 972 1.74 -11.85 -10.17
CA VAL A 972 1.15 -12.58 -9.04
C VAL A 972 -0.25 -13.01 -9.46
N VAL A 973 -0.47 -14.31 -9.60
CA VAL A 973 -1.80 -14.86 -9.87
C VAL A 973 -2.44 -15.28 -8.56
N LEU A 974 -3.46 -14.56 -8.13
CA LEU A 974 -4.23 -14.85 -6.91
C LEU A 974 -5.70 -14.90 -7.25
N ARG A 975 -6.39 -15.95 -6.77
CA ARG A 975 -7.82 -16.18 -7.03
C ARG A 975 -8.19 -16.16 -8.52
N GLY A 976 -7.30 -16.64 -9.40
CA GLY A 976 -7.51 -16.65 -10.85
C GLY A 976 -7.45 -15.29 -11.54
N MET A 977 -6.97 -14.25 -10.85
CA MET A 977 -6.74 -12.91 -11.40
C MET A 977 -5.24 -12.59 -11.36
N ARG A 978 -4.78 -11.78 -12.31
CA ARG A 978 -3.37 -11.41 -12.46
C ARG A 978 -3.09 -10.04 -11.85
N TYR A 979 -2.06 -9.95 -11.03
CA TYR A 979 -1.64 -8.71 -10.39
C TYR A 979 -0.18 -8.43 -10.73
N HIS A 980 0.15 -7.16 -10.93
CA HIS A 980 1.53 -6.73 -11.12
C HIS A 980 2.08 -6.23 -9.77
N PRO A 981 3.19 -6.80 -9.25
CA PRO A 981 3.75 -6.41 -7.96
C PRO A 981 3.93 -4.90 -7.78
N ILE A 982 4.39 -4.20 -8.83
CA ILE A 982 4.59 -2.75 -8.82
C ILE A 982 3.32 -1.94 -8.47
N ASP A 983 2.14 -2.45 -8.84
CA ASP A 983 0.86 -1.76 -8.55
C ASP A 983 0.50 -1.86 -7.06
N ILE A 984 0.76 -3.02 -6.46
CA ILE A 984 0.58 -3.26 -5.03
C ILE A 984 1.63 -2.45 -4.24
N GLU A 985 2.89 -2.51 -4.64
CA GLU A 985 3.98 -1.76 -4.01
C GLU A 985 3.73 -0.25 -4.05
N ASN A 986 3.29 0.31 -5.18
CA ASN A 986 2.92 1.73 -5.26
C ASN A 986 1.79 2.10 -4.29
N THR A 987 0.91 1.16 -3.96
CA THR A 987 -0.14 1.37 -2.95
C THR A 987 0.49 1.36 -1.55
N VAL A 988 1.29 0.33 -1.24
CA VAL A 988 2.01 0.19 0.03
C VAL A 988 2.88 1.41 0.33
N MET A 989 3.65 1.89 -0.65
CA MET A 989 4.48 3.09 -0.54
C MET A 989 3.70 4.36 -0.18
N ARG A 990 2.41 4.44 -0.53
CA ARG A 990 1.55 5.61 -0.24
C ARG A 990 0.80 5.48 1.09
N CYS A 991 0.79 4.30 1.71
CA CYS A 991 0.03 4.04 2.94
C CYS A 991 0.52 4.88 4.12
N HIS A 992 1.83 5.08 4.23
CA HIS A 992 2.43 5.77 5.36
C HIS A 992 3.77 6.42 4.98
N GLN A 993 4.03 7.62 5.50
CA GLN A 993 5.22 8.41 5.14
C GLN A 993 6.55 7.80 5.60
N LYS A 994 6.51 6.88 6.57
CA LYS A 994 7.71 6.19 7.10
C LYS A 994 8.08 4.93 6.36
N ILE A 995 7.39 4.62 5.26
CA ILE A 995 7.75 3.49 4.40
C ILE A 995 8.83 3.98 3.44
N ALA A 996 10.07 3.53 3.64
CA ALA A 996 11.20 3.91 2.79
C ALA A 996 11.16 3.16 1.45
N GLU A 997 10.93 1.86 1.52
CA GLU A 997 10.75 0.97 0.38
C GLU A 997 9.85 -0.22 0.75
N CYS A 998 9.38 -0.94 -0.26
CA CYS A 998 8.64 -2.18 -0.05
C CYS A 998 8.79 -3.16 -1.21
N ALA A 999 8.51 -4.44 -0.98
CA ALA A 999 8.44 -5.44 -2.04
C ALA A 999 7.35 -6.46 -1.74
N VAL A 1000 6.73 -6.99 -2.78
CA VAL A 1000 5.69 -8.01 -2.62
C VAL A 1000 6.02 -9.29 -3.39
N PHE A 1001 5.64 -10.43 -2.81
CA PHE A 1001 5.75 -11.74 -3.45
C PHE A 1001 4.69 -12.68 -2.89
N THR A 1002 4.58 -13.86 -3.48
CA THR A 1002 3.66 -14.90 -3.00
C THR A 1002 4.38 -16.00 -2.24
N TRP A 1003 3.75 -16.50 -1.18
CA TRP A 1003 4.15 -17.70 -0.45
C TRP A 1003 2.88 -18.53 -0.18
N THR A 1004 2.85 -19.81 -0.58
CA THR A 1004 1.70 -20.72 -0.35
C THR A 1004 0.31 -20.14 -0.70
N ASN A 1005 0.21 -19.37 -1.79
CA ASN A 1005 -0.98 -18.59 -2.24
C ASN A 1005 -1.38 -17.40 -1.35
N LEU A 1006 -0.56 -17.05 -0.36
CA LEU A 1006 -0.67 -15.81 0.41
C LEU A 1006 0.19 -14.72 -0.25
N LEU A 1007 -0.31 -13.49 -0.18
CA LEU A 1007 0.47 -12.30 -0.52
C LEU A 1007 1.33 -11.90 0.69
N VAL A 1008 2.64 -11.87 0.51
CA VAL A 1008 3.61 -11.38 1.48
C VAL A 1008 4.03 -9.98 1.06
N VAL A 1009 3.98 -9.03 2.01
CA VAL A 1009 4.41 -7.65 1.83
C VAL A 1009 5.55 -7.37 2.80
N VAL A 1010 6.73 -7.07 2.25
CA VAL A 1010 7.89 -6.63 3.04
C VAL A 1010 7.99 -5.12 2.95
N VAL A 1011 8.15 -4.45 4.10
CA VAL A 1011 8.15 -2.99 4.23
C VAL A 1011 9.37 -2.54 5.01
N GLU A 1012 10.15 -1.64 4.44
CA GLU A 1012 11.27 -0.98 5.13
C GLU A 1012 10.75 0.22 5.93
N LEU A 1013 11.00 0.22 7.24
CA LEU A 1013 10.57 1.27 8.15
C LEU A 1013 11.67 2.32 8.36
N GLU A 1014 11.41 3.56 7.97
CA GLU A 1014 12.20 4.74 8.33
C GLU A 1014 11.66 5.35 9.64
N GLY A 1015 11.91 4.67 10.77
CA GLY A 1015 11.33 5.04 12.06
C GLY A 1015 11.88 4.22 13.22
N THR A 1016 11.24 4.33 14.38
CA THR A 1016 11.58 3.50 15.55
C THR A 1016 10.78 2.20 15.55
N GLU A 1017 11.33 1.12 16.10
CA GLU A 1017 10.67 -0.19 16.14
C GLU A 1017 9.24 -0.17 16.72
N SER A 1018 8.96 0.72 17.69
CA SER A 1018 7.62 0.88 18.28
C SER A 1018 6.53 1.31 17.28
N GLU A 1019 6.93 1.77 16.09
CA GLU A 1019 6.04 2.22 15.01
C GLU A 1019 5.83 1.13 13.96
N ALA A 1020 6.57 0.02 14.01
CA ALA A 1020 6.47 -1.07 13.05
C ALA A 1020 5.06 -1.65 13.00
N LEU A 1021 4.45 -1.86 14.17
CA LEU A 1021 3.12 -2.46 14.30
C LEU A 1021 1.99 -1.54 13.83
N ASP A 1022 2.21 -0.22 13.79
CA ASP A 1022 1.22 0.71 13.22
C ASP A 1022 1.06 0.52 11.70
N LEU A 1023 2.09 0.02 11.02
CA LEU A 1023 2.04 -0.20 9.58
C LEU A 1023 1.15 -1.39 9.18
N VAL A 1024 1.02 -2.40 10.04
CA VAL A 1024 0.33 -3.67 9.71
C VAL A 1024 -1.14 -3.44 9.31
N PRO A 1025 -1.98 -2.73 10.10
CA PRO A 1025 -3.36 -2.45 9.72
C PRO A 1025 -3.47 -1.55 8.47
N LEU A 1026 -2.57 -0.58 8.32
CA LEU A 1026 -2.56 0.36 7.20
C LEU A 1026 -2.25 -0.34 5.87
N VAL A 1027 -1.19 -1.15 5.83
CA VAL A 1027 -0.78 -1.94 4.66
C VAL A 1027 -1.88 -2.92 4.29
N THR A 1028 -2.37 -3.69 5.26
CA THR A 1028 -3.41 -4.70 5.03
C THR A 1028 -4.69 -4.08 4.48
N SER A 1029 -5.15 -2.98 5.06
CA SER A 1029 -6.40 -2.33 4.65
C SER A 1029 -6.29 -1.62 3.29
N SER A 1030 -5.17 -0.94 3.03
CA SER A 1030 -4.97 -0.22 1.76
C SER A 1030 -4.85 -1.17 0.57
N VAL A 1031 -4.10 -2.28 0.72
CA VAL A 1031 -4.01 -3.30 -0.33
C VAL A 1031 -5.37 -3.95 -0.57
N LEU A 1032 -6.12 -4.22 0.50
CA LEU A 1032 -7.47 -4.77 0.40
C LEU A 1032 -8.43 -3.82 -0.33
N GLU A 1033 -8.41 -2.53 -0.02
CA GLU A 1033 -9.31 -1.55 -0.63
C GLU A 1033 -8.99 -1.27 -2.10
N GLU A 1034 -7.71 -1.07 -2.45
CA GLU A 1034 -7.31 -0.72 -3.81
C GLU A 1034 -7.29 -1.93 -4.76
N HIS A 1035 -6.82 -3.10 -4.28
CA HIS A 1035 -6.58 -4.29 -5.12
C HIS A 1035 -7.59 -5.42 -4.92
N GLN A 1036 -8.41 -5.34 -3.86
CA GLN A 1036 -9.31 -6.42 -3.46
C GLN A 1036 -8.54 -7.73 -3.22
N LEU A 1037 -7.37 -7.60 -2.59
CA LEU A 1037 -6.49 -8.69 -2.20
C LEU A 1037 -6.26 -8.67 -0.69
N ILE A 1038 -6.26 -9.86 -0.10
CA ILE A 1038 -5.89 -10.01 1.31
C ILE A 1038 -4.38 -10.20 1.38
N VAL A 1039 -3.72 -9.35 2.17
CA VAL A 1039 -2.33 -9.55 2.57
C VAL A 1039 -2.32 -10.65 3.63
N GLY A 1040 -1.58 -11.73 3.40
CA GLY A 1040 -1.47 -12.83 4.35
C GLY A 1040 -0.32 -12.64 5.35
N VAL A 1041 0.78 -12.00 4.92
CA VAL A 1041 1.92 -11.72 5.80
C VAL A 1041 2.44 -10.32 5.56
N VAL A 1042 2.65 -9.55 6.64
CA VAL A 1042 3.37 -8.27 6.61
C VAL A 1042 4.68 -8.43 7.38
N VAL A 1043 5.80 -8.17 6.71
CA VAL A 1043 7.14 -8.24 7.29
C VAL A 1043 7.68 -6.81 7.35
N VAL A 1044 7.99 -6.33 8.55
CA VAL A 1044 8.60 -5.00 8.75
C VAL A 1044 10.09 -5.19 9.02
N VAL A 1045 10.93 -4.51 8.25
CA VAL A 1045 12.39 -4.65 8.27
C VAL A 1045 13.08 -3.29 8.32
N ASP A 1046 14.37 -3.28 8.65
CA ASP A 1046 15.20 -2.08 8.57
C ASP A 1046 15.40 -1.59 7.11
N PRO A 1047 15.72 -0.29 6.91
CA PRO A 1047 16.06 0.25 5.60
C PRO A 1047 17.26 -0.45 4.95
N GLY A 1048 17.16 -0.74 3.65
CA GLY A 1048 18.20 -1.38 2.84
C GLY A 1048 18.15 -2.91 2.76
N VAL A 1049 17.15 -3.56 3.40
CA VAL A 1049 16.94 -5.01 3.35
C VAL A 1049 16.33 -5.46 2.02
N VAL A 1050 15.48 -4.65 1.38
CA VAL A 1050 14.90 -4.92 0.06
C VAL A 1050 15.98 -4.76 -1.00
N PRO A 1051 16.44 -5.86 -1.63
CA PRO A 1051 17.55 -5.82 -2.57
C PRO A 1051 17.14 -5.12 -3.87
N ILE A 1052 17.85 -4.05 -4.23
CA ILE A 1052 17.68 -3.32 -5.50
C ILE A 1052 18.95 -3.46 -6.33
N ASN A 1053 18.80 -3.83 -7.60
CA ASN A 1053 19.93 -3.97 -8.51
C ASN A 1053 20.42 -2.61 -9.03
N SER A 1054 21.56 -2.60 -9.72
CA SER A 1054 22.16 -1.40 -10.31
C SER A 1054 21.29 -0.67 -11.36
N ARG A 1055 20.24 -1.31 -11.89
CA ARG A 1055 19.29 -0.69 -12.83
C ARG A 1055 18.12 -0.03 -12.08
N GLY A 1056 18.04 -0.21 -10.76
CA GLY A 1056 16.94 0.26 -9.91
C GLY A 1056 15.80 -0.74 -9.75
N GLU A 1057 15.99 -2.00 -10.17
CA GLU A 1057 14.93 -3.04 -10.15
C GLU A 1057 14.99 -3.84 -8.84
N LYS A 1058 13.82 -4.09 -8.23
CA LYS A 1058 13.68 -4.86 -6.98
C LYS A 1058 13.90 -6.36 -7.25
N GLN A 1059 14.79 -7.01 -6.50
CA GLN A 1059 15.06 -8.44 -6.60
C GLN A 1059 14.13 -9.26 -5.68
N ARG A 1060 12.83 -9.26 -6.01
CA ARG A 1060 11.76 -9.85 -5.18
C ARG A 1060 11.97 -11.33 -4.85
N MET A 1061 12.54 -12.10 -5.79
CA MET A 1061 12.79 -13.52 -5.55
C MET A 1061 13.93 -13.77 -4.58
N HIS A 1062 14.98 -12.94 -4.63
CA HIS A 1062 16.06 -13.03 -3.65
C HIS A 1062 15.54 -12.73 -2.24
N LEU A 1063 14.68 -11.69 -2.12
CA LEU A 1063 14.00 -11.37 -0.86
C LEU A 1063 13.08 -12.51 -0.39
N ARG A 1064 12.31 -13.11 -1.30
CA ARG A 1064 11.46 -14.26 -1.01
C ARG A 1064 12.28 -15.45 -0.53
N ASP A 1065 13.36 -15.80 -1.22
CA ASP A 1065 14.17 -16.96 -0.87
C ASP A 1065 14.88 -16.73 0.48
N GLY A 1066 15.30 -15.50 0.78
CA GLY A 1066 15.78 -15.10 2.10
C GLY A 1066 14.71 -15.22 3.20
N PHE A 1067 13.47 -14.82 2.91
CA PHE A 1067 12.33 -15.03 3.81
C PHE A 1067 12.06 -16.52 4.07
N LEU A 1068 12.07 -17.36 3.03
CA LEU A 1068 11.83 -18.80 3.14
C LEU A 1068 12.96 -19.54 3.86
N ALA A 1069 14.18 -19.03 3.77
CA ALA A 1069 15.36 -19.59 4.42
C ALA A 1069 15.61 -19.04 5.82
N ASP A 1070 14.71 -18.20 6.35
CA ASP A 1070 14.85 -17.55 7.67
C ASP A 1070 16.14 -16.73 7.79
N GLN A 1071 16.52 -16.05 6.70
CA GLN A 1071 17.72 -15.20 6.60
C GLN A 1071 17.43 -13.71 6.73
N LEU A 1072 16.15 -13.33 6.76
CA LEU A 1072 15.75 -11.97 7.07
C LEU A 1072 15.77 -11.79 8.58
N ASP A 1073 16.22 -10.61 9.03
CA ASP A 1073 16.16 -10.19 10.44
C ASP A 1073 15.06 -9.12 10.58
N PRO A 1074 13.78 -9.52 10.68
CA PRO A 1074 12.67 -8.58 10.69
C PRO A 1074 12.50 -7.93 12.07
N ILE A 1075 12.14 -6.65 12.07
CA ILE A 1075 11.65 -5.93 13.26
C ILE A 1075 10.36 -6.60 13.74
N TYR A 1076 9.47 -6.97 12.81
CA TYR A 1076 8.22 -7.67 13.13
C TYR A 1076 7.68 -8.48 11.95
N VAL A 1077 7.03 -9.62 12.25
CA VAL A 1077 6.29 -10.43 11.27
C VAL A 1077 4.84 -10.62 11.73
N ALA A 1078 3.91 -10.05 10.96
CA ALA A 1078 2.48 -10.19 11.20
C ALA A 1078 1.88 -11.24 10.26
N TYR A 1079 1.36 -12.34 10.83
CA TYR A 1079 0.55 -13.30 10.10
C TYR A 1079 -0.93 -12.93 10.22
N ASN A 1080 -1.52 -12.49 9.11
CA ASN A 1080 -2.92 -12.13 9.06
C ASN A 1080 -3.77 -13.39 8.97
N MET A 1081 -4.74 -13.54 9.88
CA MET A 1081 -5.57 -14.74 10.02
C MET A 1081 -6.87 -14.73 9.21
#